data_AF-A0A978TWR0-F1
#
_entry.id   AF-A0A978TWR0-F1
#
_cell.length_a   1.000
_cell.length_b   1.000
_cell.length_c   1.000
_cell.angle_alpha   90.00
_cell.angle_beta   90.00
_cell.angle_gamma   90.00
#
_symmetry.space_group_name_H-M   'P 1'
#
loop_
_entity.id
_entity.type
_entity.pdbx_description
1 polymer ?
#
loop_
_entity_poly.entity_id
_entity_poly.type
_entity_poly.pdbx_seq_one_letter_code
_entity_poly.pdbx_strand_id
1 'polypeptide(L)'
;MADISSESGAMFSHATAADLLRQGLAVLKQGNVAEAIAHLEALTRSTTDRAIQLKAQMGLVKAYEQQGNVERAIALCQKIQASPSKQAQQWALQTLTTLNRSRHNPTEPAPATSQGDSTLHCSETVPASKPQAASKTAPNPALLHEELLQESDRAQRWTPLKRLDRSPLWAACAGTIVLLVLLLRILLLIARHLFNEFVIRFPFSLFDLRSFYIQRDPTAIAILITLALVAAVPWGLPYLLRRVYRLQTLRLEDLEISSPEAVRVLHQAFRHAGGIPQLGIFPISAPLIFSCGLLPKQALIVVSRGLLQQLTAQEIATLIAAEVGHIQSFDFIALSVVTLATQLPYLAYARLADWGDSLRAARSKNPEMRWISRAIAILLSTLCYGTYACLRWSGLLLSRLRVYYSDRYAVDLTGNPNALTRALLKLMLGIAQDLENQKQTRPLLQSVDLLLPIGPQLALTPGSMLLRHPQLQHLERWLVWEQHNPYCHLLAFNNAPPLLGDRLSRLTEYARHWRLPPQLSLPPCSPASPLSLPITRALLLQVAPLLGLLGGWAIALLLWGVGAIAMKIGWLELDWLWQDTALLRGFLLIGPSVGLLLRINALFPDIQPGNLRNPSLAQLLSVPSAIPVEGQPVRLHGVLLGQRGTRNQFSQDLFLQSEEGCIRLNYIPPLGPIAALLPQTPLPVDLLQRTVTVTGWFRRGATVWIDVETIRPQSAKALSGGHPVWATAIAVLLMLLGAWTIIQGNV
;
A
#
# COMPACT_ATOMS: atom_id res chain seq x y z
N MET A 1 76.26 -5.59 -0.63
CA MET A 1 77.32 -6.59 -0.85
C MET A 1 76.64 -7.95 -0.97
N ALA A 2 76.90 -8.66 -2.07
CA ALA A 2 76.53 -10.06 -2.39
C ALA A 2 75.02 -10.35 -2.56
N ASP A 3 74.49 -11.09 -3.55
CA ASP A 3 74.98 -11.90 -4.69
C ASP A 3 73.78 -12.05 -5.66
N ILE A 4 73.88 -11.90 -7.00
CA ILE A 4 74.48 -12.77 -8.04
C ILE A 4 73.68 -14.06 -8.33
N SER A 5 73.04 -14.04 -9.53
CA SER A 5 72.86 -15.11 -10.56
C SER A 5 72.09 -16.40 -10.18
N SER A 6 70.90 -16.64 -10.76
CA SER A 6 70.63 -17.18 -12.11
C SER A 6 71.04 -18.66 -12.24
N GLU A 7 70.08 -19.59 -12.32
CA GLU A 7 69.46 -20.07 -13.56
C GLU A 7 70.02 -21.42 -14.02
N SER A 8 69.13 -22.15 -14.70
CA SER A 8 69.33 -23.33 -15.54
C SER A 8 69.24 -24.70 -14.84
N GLY A 9 68.54 -25.71 -15.37
CA GLY A 9 67.89 -25.86 -16.69
C GLY A 9 66.56 -26.62 -16.55
N ALA A 10 65.48 -26.15 -17.15
CA ALA A 10 65.22 -26.05 -18.59
C ALA A 10 64.81 -27.40 -19.19
N MET A 11 63.50 -27.62 -19.28
CA MET A 11 62.82 -28.11 -20.48
C MET A 11 61.37 -27.63 -20.43
N PHE A 12 60.79 -27.35 -21.61
CA PHE A 12 59.43 -26.86 -21.91
C PHE A 12 59.28 -25.33 -22.11
N SER A 13 59.68 -24.94 -23.33
CA SER A 13 59.23 -23.80 -24.17
C SER A 13 58.27 -22.76 -23.56
N HIS A 14 58.68 -21.49 -23.58
CA HIS A 14 57.76 -20.35 -23.50
C HIS A 14 56.85 -20.32 -24.74
N ALA A 15 55.72 -21.04 -24.69
CA ALA A 15 54.69 -20.97 -25.70
C ALA A 15 54.12 -19.54 -25.75
N THR A 16 54.10 -18.93 -26.93
CA THR A 16 53.51 -17.60 -27.09
C THR A 16 52.01 -17.67 -26.83
N ALA A 17 51.37 -16.57 -26.41
CA ALA A 17 49.92 -16.55 -26.16
C ALA A 17 49.09 -17.02 -27.37
N ALA A 18 49.63 -16.87 -28.59
CA ALA A 18 49.04 -17.38 -29.82
C ALA A 18 49.14 -18.92 -29.94
N ASP A 19 50.23 -19.53 -29.48
CA ASP A 19 50.41 -20.98 -29.47
C ASP A 19 49.50 -21.65 -28.43
N LEU A 20 49.36 -21.03 -27.25
CA LEU A 20 48.41 -21.48 -26.22
C LEU A 20 46.95 -21.38 -26.69
N LEU A 21 46.60 -20.32 -27.45
CA LEU A 21 45.28 -20.22 -28.08
C LEU A 21 45.06 -21.35 -29.08
N ARG A 22 46.05 -21.67 -29.91
CA ARG A 22 45.97 -22.76 -30.90
C ARG A 22 45.83 -24.11 -30.22
N GLN A 23 46.58 -24.37 -29.15
CA GLN A 23 46.44 -25.59 -28.34
C GLN A 23 45.05 -25.70 -27.72
N GLY A 24 44.57 -24.65 -27.04
CA GLY A 24 43.23 -24.65 -26.43
C GLY A 24 42.10 -24.88 -27.44
N LEU A 25 42.19 -24.28 -28.64
CA LEU A 25 41.22 -24.49 -29.70
C LEU A 25 41.35 -25.87 -30.38
N ALA A 26 42.55 -26.46 -30.41
CA ALA A 26 42.76 -27.82 -30.92
C ALA A 26 42.15 -28.87 -29.98
N VAL A 27 42.35 -28.73 -28.67
CA VAL A 27 41.76 -29.59 -27.63
C VAL A 27 40.23 -29.52 -27.68
N LEU A 28 39.66 -28.32 -27.90
CA LEU A 28 38.22 -28.15 -28.10
C LEU A 28 37.69 -28.90 -29.33
N LYS A 29 38.44 -28.91 -30.43
CA LYS A 29 38.06 -29.69 -31.63
C LYS A 29 38.16 -31.20 -31.43
N GLN A 30 39.02 -31.65 -30.52
CA GLN A 30 39.17 -33.07 -30.15
C GLN A 30 38.08 -33.56 -29.18
N GLY A 31 37.19 -32.67 -28.70
CA GLY A 31 36.06 -33.03 -27.85
C GLY A 31 36.36 -33.11 -26.36
N ASN A 32 37.59 -32.82 -25.92
CA ASN A 32 37.92 -32.73 -24.50
C ASN A 32 37.58 -31.34 -23.94
N VAL A 33 36.30 -31.13 -23.65
CA VAL A 33 35.74 -29.81 -23.30
C VAL A 33 36.29 -29.27 -21.98
N ALA A 34 36.55 -30.13 -20.99
CA ALA A 34 36.98 -29.70 -19.65
C ALA A 34 38.39 -29.09 -19.67
N GLU A 35 39.34 -29.74 -20.36
CA GLU A 35 40.70 -29.22 -20.54
C GLU A 35 40.70 -27.94 -21.39
N ALA A 36 39.89 -27.89 -22.45
CA ALA A 36 39.77 -26.71 -23.29
C ALA A 36 39.29 -25.48 -22.50
N ILE A 37 38.33 -25.64 -21.58
CA ILE A 37 37.87 -24.55 -20.71
C ILE A 37 39.01 -24.06 -19.81
N ALA A 38 39.74 -24.96 -19.16
CA ALA A 38 40.84 -24.59 -18.28
C ALA A 38 41.93 -23.78 -19.00
N HIS A 39 42.34 -24.23 -20.20
CA HIS A 39 43.34 -23.55 -21.01
C HIS A 39 42.86 -22.18 -21.52
N LEU A 40 41.62 -22.10 -22.02
CA LEU A 40 41.09 -20.85 -22.55
C LEU A 40 40.77 -19.83 -21.45
N GLU A 41 40.31 -20.25 -20.27
CA GLU A 41 40.12 -19.34 -19.13
C GLU A 41 41.44 -18.78 -18.63
N ALA A 42 42.46 -19.63 -18.48
CA ALA A 42 43.81 -19.20 -18.11
C ALA A 42 44.36 -18.18 -19.13
N LEU A 43 44.11 -18.40 -20.42
CA LEU A 43 44.52 -17.48 -21.48
C LEU A 43 43.79 -16.13 -21.39
N THR A 44 42.48 -16.12 -21.13
CA THR A 44 41.72 -14.87 -21.01
C THR A 44 42.15 -13.99 -19.83
N ARG A 45 42.70 -14.59 -18.77
CA ARG A 45 43.21 -13.88 -17.58
C ARG A 45 44.65 -13.41 -17.75
N SER A 46 45.47 -14.14 -18.51
CA SER A 46 46.92 -13.88 -18.64
C SER A 46 47.29 -12.97 -19.81
N THR A 47 46.51 -12.93 -20.90
CA THR A 47 46.86 -12.15 -22.09
C THR A 47 46.36 -10.70 -22.03
N THR A 48 47.20 -9.76 -22.45
CA THR A 48 46.85 -8.33 -22.62
C THR A 48 46.44 -7.99 -24.05
N ASP A 49 46.66 -8.89 -25.02
CA ASP A 49 46.25 -8.70 -26.41
C ASP A 49 44.73 -8.94 -26.57
N ARG A 50 44.00 -7.84 -26.83
CA ARG A 50 42.54 -7.84 -26.99
C ARG A 50 42.07 -8.74 -28.13
N ALA A 51 42.84 -8.92 -29.20
CA ALA A 51 42.44 -9.75 -30.33
C ALA A 51 42.49 -11.26 -29.98
N ILE A 52 43.53 -11.67 -29.26
CA ILE A 52 43.69 -13.05 -28.76
C ILE A 52 42.67 -13.33 -27.66
N GLN A 53 42.46 -12.36 -26.75
CA GLN A 53 41.47 -12.47 -25.67
C GLN A 53 40.05 -12.66 -26.22
N LEU A 54 39.66 -11.91 -27.25
CA LEU A 54 38.36 -12.06 -27.92
C LEU A 54 38.19 -13.44 -28.55
N LYS A 55 39.21 -13.94 -29.27
CA LYS A 55 39.17 -15.29 -29.86
C LYS A 55 39.10 -16.39 -28.79
N ALA A 56 39.79 -16.21 -27.66
CA ALA A 56 39.72 -17.12 -26.52
C ALA A 56 38.32 -17.14 -25.89
N GLN A 57 37.69 -15.96 -25.70
CA GLN A 57 36.31 -15.85 -25.21
C GLN A 57 35.29 -16.49 -26.15
N MET A 58 35.46 -16.32 -27.47
CA MET A 58 34.62 -17.01 -28.47
C MET A 58 34.78 -18.53 -28.40
N GLY A 59 36.00 -19.03 -28.17
CA GLY A 59 36.27 -20.45 -27.92
C GLY A 59 35.58 -20.96 -26.65
N LEU A 60 35.62 -20.19 -25.56
CA LEU A 60 34.95 -20.54 -24.29
C LEU A 60 33.43 -20.64 -24.44
N VAL A 61 32.81 -19.75 -25.19
CA VAL A 61 31.35 -19.83 -25.45
C VAL A 61 31.00 -21.17 -26.10
N LYS A 62 31.77 -21.62 -27.11
CA LYS A 62 31.55 -22.91 -27.76
C LYS A 62 31.81 -24.09 -26.81
N ALA A 63 32.80 -23.98 -25.94
CA ALA A 63 33.08 -25.00 -24.94
C ALA A 63 31.91 -25.14 -23.94
N TYR A 64 31.39 -24.02 -23.45
CA TYR A 64 30.25 -23.99 -22.55
C TYR A 64 28.95 -24.46 -23.20
N GLU A 65 28.76 -24.20 -24.49
CA GLU A 65 27.67 -24.75 -25.28
C GLU A 65 27.76 -26.29 -25.37
N GLN A 66 28.93 -26.85 -25.68
CA GLN A 66 29.16 -28.31 -25.73
C GLN A 66 29.00 -28.99 -24.36
N GLN A 67 29.33 -28.29 -23.27
CA GLN A 67 29.12 -28.78 -21.90
C GLN A 67 27.65 -28.72 -21.44
N GLY A 68 26.77 -28.05 -22.18
CA GLY A 68 25.37 -27.82 -21.80
C GLY A 68 25.16 -26.69 -20.79
N ASN A 69 26.19 -25.88 -20.49
CA ASN A 69 26.09 -24.74 -19.58
C ASN A 69 25.70 -23.45 -20.32
N VAL A 70 24.45 -23.43 -20.79
CA VAL A 70 23.91 -22.38 -21.68
C VAL A 70 23.91 -20.99 -21.03
N GLU A 71 23.68 -20.88 -19.72
CA GLU A 71 23.64 -19.58 -19.03
C GLU A 71 25.01 -18.88 -19.00
N ARG A 72 26.10 -19.64 -18.77
CA ARG A 72 27.47 -19.08 -18.83
C ARG A 72 27.87 -18.67 -20.25
N ALA A 73 27.45 -19.46 -21.25
CA ALA A 73 27.68 -19.13 -22.65
C ALA A 73 26.96 -17.82 -23.05
N ILE A 74 25.71 -17.63 -22.62
CA ILE A 74 24.95 -16.39 -22.86
C ILE A 74 25.63 -15.18 -22.21
N ALA A 75 26.04 -15.29 -20.94
CA ALA A 75 26.70 -14.20 -20.23
C ALA A 75 28.02 -13.77 -20.89
N LEU A 76 28.80 -14.73 -21.41
CA LEU A 76 30.02 -14.45 -22.17
C LEU A 76 29.72 -13.82 -23.54
N CYS A 77 28.72 -14.31 -24.27
CA CYS A 77 28.29 -13.71 -25.53
C CYS A 77 27.84 -12.26 -25.37
N GLN A 78 27.10 -11.92 -24.31
CA GLN A 78 26.71 -10.54 -24.01
C GLN A 78 27.94 -9.63 -23.76
N LYS A 79 29.00 -10.15 -23.14
CA LYS A 79 30.28 -9.42 -22.99
C LYS A 79 30.98 -9.21 -24.33
N ILE A 80 30.98 -10.21 -25.21
CA ILE A 80 31.57 -10.10 -26.56
C ILE A 80 30.78 -9.10 -27.42
N GLN A 81 29.46 -9.01 -27.25
CA GLN A 81 28.62 -8.02 -27.95
C GLN A 81 29.01 -6.56 -27.60
N ALA A 82 29.47 -6.31 -26.37
CA ALA A 82 29.94 -4.98 -25.95
C ALA A 82 31.33 -4.61 -26.51
N SER A 83 32.01 -5.53 -27.22
CA SER A 83 33.37 -5.32 -27.73
C SER A 83 33.39 -4.56 -29.07
N PRO A 84 34.44 -3.77 -29.38
CA PRO A 84 34.46 -2.86 -30.54
C PRO A 84 34.58 -3.52 -31.93
N SER A 85 34.82 -4.84 -32.00
CA SER A 85 34.96 -5.55 -33.29
C SER A 85 33.60 -5.91 -33.89
N LYS A 86 33.26 -5.34 -35.05
CA LYS A 86 32.01 -5.62 -35.77
C LYS A 86 31.81 -7.11 -36.09
N GLN A 87 32.88 -7.84 -36.41
CA GLN A 87 32.81 -9.29 -36.69
C GLN A 87 32.45 -10.09 -35.44
N ALA A 88 33.02 -9.75 -34.29
CA ALA A 88 32.72 -10.43 -33.02
C ALA A 88 31.30 -10.12 -32.52
N GLN A 89 30.81 -8.90 -32.75
CA GLN A 89 29.43 -8.51 -32.43
C GLN A 89 28.41 -9.28 -33.25
N GLN A 90 28.61 -9.38 -34.58
CA GLN A 90 27.72 -10.14 -35.46
C GLN A 90 27.72 -11.63 -35.11
N TRP A 91 28.90 -12.19 -34.83
CA TRP A 91 29.02 -13.58 -34.37
C TRP A 91 28.27 -13.79 -33.04
N ALA A 92 28.48 -12.92 -32.05
CA ALA A 92 27.82 -13.04 -30.74
C ALA A 92 26.30 -12.91 -30.83
N LEU A 93 25.77 -12.03 -31.70
CA LEU A 93 24.34 -11.91 -31.95
C LEU A 93 23.76 -13.20 -32.55
N GLN A 94 24.42 -13.79 -33.54
CA GLN A 94 23.99 -15.06 -34.13
C GLN A 94 24.01 -16.19 -33.09
N THR A 95 25.09 -16.33 -32.32
CA THR A 95 25.20 -17.35 -31.28
C THR A 95 24.22 -17.13 -30.12
N LEU A 96 23.89 -15.89 -29.76
CA LEU A 96 22.83 -15.62 -28.77
C LEU A 96 21.46 -16.09 -29.24
N THR A 97 21.15 -15.98 -30.54
CA THR A 97 19.89 -16.50 -31.06
C THR A 97 19.82 -18.03 -31.01
N THR A 98 20.92 -18.73 -31.28
CA THR A 98 20.97 -20.20 -31.18
C THR A 98 20.89 -20.66 -29.73
N LEU A 99 21.67 -20.04 -28.82
CA LEU A 99 21.67 -20.37 -27.39
C LEU A 99 20.31 -20.08 -26.73
N ASN A 100 19.65 -18.97 -27.08
CA ASN A 100 18.31 -18.67 -26.57
C ASN A 100 17.25 -19.65 -27.10
N ARG A 101 17.40 -20.15 -28.33
CA ARG A 101 16.53 -21.21 -28.85
C ARG A 101 16.74 -22.53 -28.08
N SER A 102 17.99 -22.93 -27.85
CA SER A 102 18.33 -24.12 -27.04
C SER A 102 17.89 -24.01 -25.58
N ARG A 103 17.84 -22.80 -25.02
CA ARG A 103 17.29 -22.52 -23.68
C ARG A 103 15.78 -22.78 -23.58
N HIS A 104 15.02 -22.56 -24.65
CA HIS A 104 13.56 -22.64 -24.64
C HIS A 104 13.02 -24.01 -25.09
N ASN A 105 13.79 -24.80 -25.84
CA ASN A 105 13.43 -26.18 -26.24
C ASN A 105 14.52 -27.17 -25.81
N PRO A 106 14.45 -27.76 -24.60
CA PRO A 106 15.30 -28.88 -24.27
C PRO A 106 14.74 -30.16 -24.92
N THR A 107 15.54 -30.74 -25.82
CA THR A 107 15.42 -32.08 -26.46
C THR A 107 14.75 -32.17 -27.83
N GLU A 108 15.58 -32.28 -28.88
CA GLU A 108 15.34 -33.14 -30.05
C GLU A 108 16.71 -33.70 -30.47
N PRO A 109 16.95 -35.02 -30.42
CA PRO A 109 18.13 -35.62 -31.04
C PRO A 109 17.94 -35.68 -32.57
N ALA A 110 19.02 -35.44 -33.31
CA ALA A 110 19.05 -35.57 -34.77
C ALA A 110 18.66 -37.00 -35.23
N PRO A 111 18.07 -37.18 -36.43
CA PRO A 111 17.55 -38.46 -36.87
C PRO A 111 18.67 -39.40 -37.31
N ALA A 112 18.71 -40.60 -36.74
CA ALA A 112 19.43 -41.74 -37.28
C ALA A 112 18.41 -42.78 -37.77
N THR A 113 18.52 -43.09 -39.05
CA THR A 113 17.88 -44.17 -39.79
C THR A 113 18.12 -45.55 -39.18
N SER A 114 17.08 -46.40 -39.24
CA SER A 114 17.07 -47.80 -39.68
C SER A 114 16.40 -48.80 -38.73
N GLN A 115 15.27 -49.33 -39.22
CA GLN A 115 14.85 -50.74 -39.23
C GLN A 115 14.48 -51.42 -37.91
N GLY A 116 13.42 -52.23 -38.01
CA GLY A 116 12.69 -52.80 -36.90
C GLY A 116 13.32 -54.09 -36.36
N ASP A 117 12.82 -54.50 -35.20
CA ASP A 117 12.07 -55.75 -35.14
C ASP A 117 11.34 -55.86 -33.80
N SER A 118 10.13 -56.38 -33.93
CA SER A 118 9.27 -56.88 -32.86
C SER A 118 9.88 -58.12 -32.21
N THR A 119 9.81 -58.24 -30.87
CA THR A 119 9.12 -59.32 -30.11
C THR A 119 9.60 -59.48 -28.66
N LEU A 120 8.62 -59.65 -27.74
CA LEU A 120 8.59 -60.49 -26.52
C LEU A 120 9.61 -60.12 -25.39
N HIS A 121 9.26 -59.93 -24.11
CA HIS A 121 8.30 -60.61 -23.24
C HIS A 121 7.99 -59.76 -21.98
N CYS A 122 6.78 -59.92 -21.44
CA CYS A 122 6.33 -59.42 -20.14
C CYS A 122 6.93 -60.22 -18.97
N SER A 123 7.20 -59.58 -17.82
CA SER A 123 6.35 -59.67 -16.61
C SER A 123 7.11 -59.30 -15.32
N GLU A 124 6.29 -58.94 -14.31
CA GLU A 124 6.55 -58.70 -12.88
C GLU A 124 6.65 -57.21 -12.46
N THR A 125 5.52 -56.52 -12.18
CA THR A 125 4.74 -56.40 -10.89
C THR A 125 5.50 -55.53 -9.86
N VAL A 126 5.03 -54.43 -9.22
CA VAL A 126 3.75 -53.82 -8.78
C VAL A 126 4.00 -52.28 -8.53
N PRO A 127 3.05 -51.46 -8.02
CA PRO A 127 2.14 -50.54 -8.72
C PRO A 127 2.59 -49.06 -8.81
N ALA A 128 1.88 -48.33 -9.68
CA ALA A 128 2.08 -46.95 -10.09
C ALA A 128 2.08 -45.90 -8.96
N SER A 129 3.14 -45.07 -8.93
CA SER A 129 3.08 -43.69 -8.44
C SER A 129 3.02 -42.73 -9.65
N LYS A 130 1.98 -41.90 -9.70
CA LYS A 130 1.81 -40.86 -10.72
C LYS A 130 2.98 -39.86 -10.64
N PRO A 131 3.61 -39.45 -11.76
CA PRO A 131 4.57 -38.37 -11.73
C PRO A 131 3.85 -37.06 -11.41
N GLN A 132 4.17 -36.48 -10.26
CA GLN A 132 3.83 -35.10 -9.96
C GLN A 132 4.47 -34.21 -11.01
N ALA A 133 3.63 -33.55 -11.81
CA ALA A 133 4.01 -32.36 -12.55
C ALA A 133 4.64 -31.38 -11.55
N ALA A 134 5.92 -31.06 -11.75
CA ALA A 134 6.61 -30.05 -10.98
C ALA A 134 5.93 -28.69 -11.22
N SER A 135 4.95 -28.38 -10.38
CA SER A 135 4.51 -27.01 -10.20
C SER A 135 5.74 -26.23 -9.73
N LYS A 136 6.09 -25.15 -10.44
CA LYS A 136 6.95 -24.10 -9.88
C LYS A 136 6.20 -23.54 -8.66
N THR A 137 6.42 -24.15 -7.51
CA THR A 137 5.94 -23.67 -6.22
C THR A 137 6.63 -22.34 -5.98
N ALA A 138 5.85 -21.30 -5.70
CA ALA A 138 6.39 -20.04 -5.21
C ALA A 138 7.36 -20.30 -4.04
N PRO A 139 8.46 -19.54 -3.90
CA PRO A 139 9.40 -19.73 -2.81
C PRO A 139 8.66 -19.73 -1.47
N ASN A 140 8.98 -20.69 -0.61
CA ASN A 140 8.32 -20.88 0.67
C ASN A 140 8.55 -19.61 1.52
N PRO A 141 7.52 -18.82 1.86
CA PRO A 141 7.72 -17.53 2.53
C PRO A 141 8.44 -17.67 3.88
N ALA A 142 8.33 -18.82 4.56
CA ALA A 142 9.03 -19.10 5.80
C ALA A 142 10.57 -18.98 5.69
N LEU A 143 11.18 -19.45 4.60
CA LEU A 143 12.63 -19.35 4.39
C LEU A 143 13.10 -17.91 4.10
N LEU A 144 12.24 -17.09 3.48
CA LEU A 144 12.49 -15.67 3.26
C LEU A 144 12.46 -14.86 4.57
N HIS A 145 11.81 -15.37 5.63
CA HIS A 145 11.74 -14.69 6.93
C HIS A 145 12.96 -14.96 7.82
N GLU A 146 13.66 -16.08 7.63
CA GLU A 146 14.79 -16.50 8.47
C GLU A 146 16.12 -15.85 8.05
N GLU A 147 16.43 -15.74 6.76
CA GLU A 147 17.70 -15.15 6.29
C GLU A 147 17.71 -13.60 6.37
N LEU A 148 16.55 -12.95 6.24
CA LEU A 148 16.43 -11.49 6.15
C LEU A 148 16.38 -10.77 7.51
N LEU A 149 15.91 -11.45 8.55
CA LEU A 149 15.57 -10.86 9.86
C LEU A 149 16.10 -11.74 10.99
N GLN A 150 17.40 -12.04 10.94
CA GLN A 150 18.11 -12.79 11.98
C GLN A 150 17.86 -12.17 13.36
N GLU A 151 17.67 -13.03 14.37
CA GLU A 151 17.44 -12.56 15.73
C GLU A 151 18.68 -11.83 16.25
N SER A 152 18.46 -10.59 16.70
CA SER A 152 19.49 -9.77 17.32
C SER A 152 19.45 -9.88 18.84
N ASP A 153 20.57 -9.54 19.47
CA ASP A 153 20.67 -9.45 20.92
C ASP A 153 19.63 -8.53 21.56
N ARG A 154 19.24 -8.90 22.78
CA ARG A 154 18.34 -8.16 23.67
C ARG A 154 19.14 -7.48 24.77
N ALA A 155 18.70 -6.28 25.19
CA ALA A 155 19.27 -5.67 26.38
C ALA A 155 18.93 -6.50 27.63
N GLN A 156 19.94 -6.97 28.37
CA GLN A 156 19.73 -7.71 29.63
C GLN A 156 19.37 -6.77 30.79
N ARG A 157 19.90 -5.54 30.77
CA ARG A 157 19.56 -4.44 31.66
C ARG A 157 19.56 -3.16 30.85
N TRP A 158 18.51 -2.35 30.95
CA TRP A 158 18.40 -1.09 30.22
C TRP A 158 17.96 0.04 31.11
N THR A 159 18.40 1.25 30.77
CA THR A 159 17.95 2.48 31.41
C THR A 159 16.56 2.84 30.89
N PRO A 160 15.60 3.18 31.76
CA PRO A 160 14.27 3.56 31.32
C PRO A 160 14.36 4.82 30.45
N LEU A 161 13.63 4.85 29.34
CA LEU A 161 13.58 6.01 28.48
C LEU A 161 12.87 7.16 29.22
N LYS A 162 13.24 8.41 28.89
CA LYS A 162 12.58 9.62 29.43
C LYS A 162 11.05 9.53 29.24
N ARG A 163 10.24 9.88 30.23
CA ARG A 163 8.78 9.87 30.03
C ARG A 163 8.38 10.95 29.01
N LEU A 164 7.53 10.60 28.04
CA LEU A 164 6.93 11.56 27.13
C LEU A 164 5.79 12.30 27.84
N ASP A 165 5.60 13.58 27.49
CA ASP A 165 4.43 14.32 27.92
C ASP A 165 3.17 13.68 27.31
N ARG A 166 2.18 13.38 28.15
CA ARG A 166 0.92 12.77 27.74
C ARG A 166 -0.12 13.81 27.31
N SER A 167 0.12 15.10 27.56
CA SER A 167 -0.82 16.17 27.21
C SER A 167 -1.27 16.17 25.75
N PRO A 168 -0.40 15.99 24.72
CA PRO A 168 -0.87 15.96 23.33
C PRO A 168 -1.68 14.70 23.01
N LEU A 169 -1.42 13.58 23.69
CA LEU A 169 -2.19 12.35 23.52
C LEU A 169 -3.61 12.52 24.07
N TRP A 170 -3.75 13.08 25.27
CA TRP A 170 -5.06 13.37 25.86
C TRP A 170 -5.84 14.43 25.07
N ALA A 171 -5.16 15.47 24.58
CA ALA A 171 -5.77 16.46 23.69
C ALA A 171 -6.27 15.82 22.39
N ALA A 172 -5.50 14.90 21.80
CA ALA A 172 -5.92 14.14 20.62
C ALA A 172 -7.14 13.24 20.93
N CYS A 173 -7.17 12.57 22.09
CA CYS A 173 -8.34 11.78 22.52
C CYS A 173 -9.61 12.64 22.62
N ALA A 174 -9.54 13.78 23.30
CA ALA A 174 -10.67 14.71 23.43
C ALA A 174 -11.07 15.26 22.06
N GLY A 175 -10.10 15.70 21.26
CA GLY A 175 -10.31 16.21 19.90
C GLY A 175 -10.99 15.19 18.99
N THR A 176 -10.63 13.90 19.10
CA THR A 176 -11.27 12.81 18.34
C THR A 176 -12.75 12.66 18.71
N ILE A 177 -13.12 12.71 19.98
CA ILE A 177 -14.53 12.61 20.40
C ILE A 177 -15.32 13.85 19.98
N VAL A 178 -14.76 15.05 20.15
CA VAL A 178 -15.41 16.30 19.69
C VAL A 178 -15.62 16.28 18.18
N LEU A 179 -14.60 15.88 17.41
CA LEU A 179 -14.68 15.77 15.97
C LEU A 179 -15.71 14.72 15.53
N LEU A 180 -15.80 13.59 16.22
CA LEU A 180 -16.84 12.58 15.98
C LEU A 180 -18.24 13.17 16.16
N VAL A 181 -18.50 13.91 17.25
CA VAL A 181 -19.79 14.57 17.50
C VAL A 181 -20.10 15.60 16.40
N LEU A 182 -19.12 16.41 16.00
CA LEU A 182 -19.28 17.40 14.93
C LEU A 182 -19.61 16.75 13.58
N LEU A 183 -18.91 15.68 13.21
CA LEU A 183 -19.18 14.96 11.97
C LEU A 183 -20.55 14.28 11.99
N LEU A 184 -20.95 13.67 13.12
CA LEU A 184 -22.31 13.13 13.29
C LEU A 184 -23.37 14.22 13.16
N ARG A 185 -23.16 15.39 13.78
CA ARG A 185 -24.05 16.55 13.65
C ARG A 185 -24.18 16.99 12.19
N ILE A 186 -23.07 17.10 11.45
CA ILE A 186 -23.08 17.48 10.03
C ILE A 186 -23.86 16.45 9.20
N LEU A 187 -23.63 15.15 9.40
CA LEU A 187 -24.36 14.09 8.71
C LEU A 187 -25.87 14.14 9.01
N LEU A 188 -26.25 14.39 10.27
CA LEU A 188 -27.65 14.55 10.67
C LEU A 188 -28.28 15.81 10.07
N LEU A 189 -27.54 16.92 9.96
CA LEU A 189 -28.00 18.14 9.31
C LEU A 189 -28.27 17.91 7.81
N ILE A 190 -27.37 17.21 7.12
CA ILE A 190 -27.53 16.84 5.72
C ILE A 190 -28.77 15.93 5.57
N ALA A 191 -28.88 14.89 6.39
CA ALA A 191 -30.02 13.96 6.36
C ALA A 191 -31.34 14.69 6.61
N ARG A 192 -31.38 15.59 7.60
CA ARG A 192 -32.55 16.43 7.91
C ARG A 192 -32.94 17.32 6.73
N HIS A 193 -31.97 17.97 6.10
CA HIS A 193 -32.23 18.83 4.94
C HIS A 193 -32.81 18.03 3.76
N LEU A 194 -32.19 16.90 3.42
CA LEU A 194 -32.67 16.01 2.36
C LEU A 194 -34.08 15.48 2.66
N PHE A 195 -34.36 15.10 3.91
CA PHE A 195 -35.67 14.64 4.34
C PHE A 195 -36.74 15.74 4.24
N ASN A 196 -36.44 16.95 4.73
CA ASN A 196 -37.36 18.08 4.69
C ASN A 196 -37.66 18.50 3.24
N GLU A 197 -36.67 18.53 2.35
CA GLU A 197 -36.86 18.80 0.92
C GLU A 197 -37.75 17.73 0.26
N PHE A 198 -37.52 16.46 0.60
CA PHE A 198 -38.36 15.37 0.11
C PHE A 198 -39.81 15.53 0.57
N VAL A 199 -40.05 15.83 1.84
CA VAL A 199 -41.39 16.04 2.41
C VAL A 199 -42.10 17.22 1.75
N ILE A 200 -41.42 18.35 1.51
CA ILE A 200 -42.01 19.53 0.88
C ILE A 200 -42.42 19.26 -0.57
N ARG A 201 -41.56 18.57 -1.33
CA ARG A 201 -41.77 18.32 -2.76
C ARG A 201 -42.68 17.13 -3.05
N PHE A 202 -43.07 16.36 -2.04
CA PHE A 202 -43.88 15.15 -2.23
C PHE A 202 -45.32 15.52 -2.65
N PRO A 203 -45.79 15.10 -3.84
CA PRO A 203 -47.01 15.64 -4.46
C PRO A 203 -48.33 15.02 -3.95
N PHE A 204 -48.28 14.02 -3.06
CA PHE A 204 -49.49 13.32 -2.60
C PHE A 204 -50.08 14.00 -1.36
N SER A 205 -51.20 14.71 -1.52
CA SER A 205 -51.98 15.34 -0.44
C SER A 205 -52.69 14.33 0.49
N LEU A 206 -52.62 13.03 0.20
CA LEU A 206 -53.29 11.97 0.97
C LEU A 206 -52.69 11.76 2.37
N PHE A 207 -51.46 12.22 2.60
CA PHE A 207 -50.83 12.24 3.92
C PHE A 207 -50.31 13.65 4.18
N ASP A 208 -50.74 14.30 5.27
CA ASP A 208 -50.19 15.59 5.69
C ASP A 208 -48.78 15.41 6.25
N LEU A 209 -47.83 15.11 5.37
CA LEU A 209 -46.44 14.83 5.72
C LEU A 209 -45.72 16.09 6.25
N ARG A 210 -46.32 17.28 6.11
CA ARG A 210 -45.78 18.53 6.68
C ARG A 210 -45.70 18.49 8.20
N SER A 211 -46.56 17.68 8.84
CA SER A 211 -46.48 17.40 10.29
C SER A 211 -45.17 16.73 10.72
N PHE A 212 -44.47 16.03 9.81
CA PHE A 212 -43.17 15.39 10.07
C PHE A 212 -41.97 16.31 9.80
N TYR A 213 -42.19 17.60 9.52
CA TYR A 213 -41.11 18.54 9.25
C TYR A 213 -40.20 18.73 10.48
N ILE A 214 -38.92 18.37 10.34
CA ILE A 214 -37.98 18.37 11.46
C ILE A 214 -37.28 19.74 11.56
N GLN A 215 -37.64 20.51 12.59
CA GLN A 215 -37.05 21.84 12.88
C GLN A 215 -35.94 21.82 13.94
N ARG A 216 -35.95 20.83 14.83
CA ARG A 216 -35.04 20.79 15.99
C ARG A 216 -33.59 20.59 15.56
N ASP A 217 -32.66 21.33 16.18
CA ASP A 217 -31.22 21.18 15.96
C ASP A 217 -30.74 19.77 16.37
N PRO A 218 -30.08 19.00 15.47
CA PRO A 218 -29.65 17.63 15.77
C PRO A 218 -28.47 17.53 16.74
N THR A 219 -27.92 18.64 17.26
CA THR A 219 -26.77 18.64 18.18
C THR A 219 -26.99 17.74 19.40
N ALA A 220 -28.15 17.85 20.06
CA ALA A 220 -28.47 17.01 21.21
C ALA A 220 -28.54 15.52 20.83
N ILE A 221 -29.09 15.21 19.64
CA ILE A 221 -29.16 13.84 19.12
C ILE A 221 -27.76 13.31 18.82
N ALA A 222 -26.88 14.10 18.22
CA ALA A 222 -25.48 13.71 17.97
C ALA A 222 -24.74 13.37 19.26
N ILE A 223 -24.88 14.20 20.30
CA ILE A 223 -24.29 13.95 21.62
C ILE A 223 -24.87 12.66 22.24
N LEU A 224 -26.19 12.47 22.20
CA LEU A 224 -26.84 11.26 22.72
C LEU A 224 -26.38 10.01 21.96
N ILE A 225 -26.22 10.06 20.65
CA ILE A 225 -25.67 8.97 19.84
C ILE A 225 -24.24 8.66 20.29
N THR A 226 -23.38 9.67 20.48
CA THR A 226 -22.01 9.45 20.95
C THR A 226 -21.97 8.85 22.35
N LEU A 227 -22.82 9.31 23.28
CA LEU A 227 -22.94 8.72 24.62
C LEU A 227 -23.44 7.27 24.56
N ALA A 228 -24.43 6.99 23.71
CA ALA A 228 -24.92 5.64 23.48
C ALA A 228 -23.84 4.73 22.89
N LEU A 229 -23.02 5.23 21.95
CA LEU A 229 -21.88 4.50 21.41
C LEU A 229 -20.85 4.19 22.49
N VAL A 230 -20.48 5.16 23.33
CA VAL A 230 -19.57 4.95 24.47
C VAL A 230 -20.10 3.86 25.39
N ALA A 231 -21.38 3.92 25.78
CA ALA A 231 -22.02 2.90 26.60
C ALA A 231 -22.06 1.53 25.89
N ALA A 232 -22.22 1.49 24.57
CA ALA A 232 -22.32 0.26 23.80
C ALA A 232 -20.96 -0.41 23.54
N VAL A 233 -19.82 0.28 23.63
CA VAL A 233 -18.48 -0.28 23.33
C VAL A 233 -18.20 -1.63 24.02
N PRO A 234 -18.40 -1.82 25.35
CA PRO A 234 -18.03 -3.04 26.05
C PRO A 234 -18.71 -4.31 25.51
N TRP A 235 -19.94 -4.20 25.02
CA TRP A 235 -20.72 -5.34 24.55
C TRP A 235 -20.84 -5.37 23.02
N GLY A 236 -21.10 -4.21 22.42
CA GLY A 236 -21.38 -4.04 21.00
C GLY A 236 -20.18 -4.36 20.12
N LEU A 237 -18.99 -3.84 20.45
CA LEU A 237 -17.81 -4.07 19.62
C LEU A 237 -17.37 -5.55 19.66
N PRO A 238 -17.19 -6.21 20.82
CA PRO A 238 -16.90 -7.65 20.86
C PRO A 238 -18.00 -8.50 20.20
N TYR A 239 -19.28 -8.16 20.38
CA TYR A 239 -20.39 -8.87 19.74
C TYR A 239 -20.29 -8.81 18.21
N LEU A 240 -20.05 -7.62 17.64
CA LEU A 240 -19.86 -7.43 16.20
C LEU A 240 -18.66 -8.22 15.69
N LEU A 241 -17.52 -8.16 16.39
CA LEU A 241 -16.32 -8.91 16.01
C LEU A 241 -16.54 -10.43 16.02
N ARG A 242 -17.25 -10.97 17.02
CA ARG A 242 -17.60 -12.39 17.09
C ARG A 242 -18.59 -12.78 15.98
N ARG A 243 -19.63 -11.98 15.76
CA ARG A 243 -20.72 -12.32 14.84
C ARG A 243 -20.31 -12.18 13.37
N VAL A 244 -19.60 -11.12 13.02
CA VAL A 244 -19.24 -10.79 11.64
C VAL A 244 -17.92 -11.45 11.25
N TYR A 245 -16.90 -11.30 12.09
CA TYR A 245 -15.52 -11.68 11.77
C TYR A 245 -15.08 -12.99 12.44
N ARG A 246 -15.99 -13.69 13.12
CA ARG A 246 -15.75 -14.99 13.78
C ARG A 246 -14.60 -14.93 14.79
N LEU A 247 -14.50 -13.83 15.54
CA LEU A 247 -13.59 -13.72 16.68
C LEU A 247 -13.81 -14.89 17.65
N GLN A 248 -12.73 -15.58 18.00
CA GLN A 248 -12.70 -16.64 19.00
C GLN A 248 -12.01 -16.14 20.26
N THR A 249 -12.31 -16.74 21.41
CA THR A 249 -11.55 -16.48 22.65
C THR A 249 -10.20 -17.18 22.54
N LEU A 250 -9.13 -16.47 22.89
CA LEU A 250 -7.79 -17.05 23.02
C LEU A 250 -7.54 -17.33 24.51
N ARG A 251 -7.17 -18.55 24.87
CA ARG A 251 -6.79 -18.86 26.25
C ARG A 251 -5.36 -18.40 26.49
N LEU A 252 -5.05 -18.07 27.74
CA LEU A 252 -3.70 -17.67 28.12
C LEU A 252 -2.69 -18.80 27.87
N GLU A 253 -3.10 -20.05 28.08
CA GLU A 253 -2.32 -21.27 27.80
C GLU A 253 -1.94 -21.38 26.31
N ASP A 254 -2.87 -21.12 25.40
CA ASP A 254 -2.61 -21.15 23.94
C ASP A 254 -1.61 -20.06 23.53
N LEU A 255 -1.70 -18.89 24.17
CA LEU A 255 -0.74 -17.81 23.97
C LEU A 255 0.63 -18.17 24.56
N GLU A 256 0.69 -18.84 25.71
CA GLU A 256 1.93 -19.27 26.35
C GLU A 256 2.71 -20.26 25.49
N ILE A 257 2.01 -21.18 24.82
CA ILE A 257 2.60 -22.11 23.84
C ILE A 257 3.27 -21.34 22.69
N SER A 258 2.64 -20.26 22.22
CA SER A 258 3.14 -19.46 21.10
C SER A 258 4.23 -18.47 21.51
N SER A 259 4.08 -17.84 22.68
CA SER A 259 5.02 -16.89 23.26
C SER A 259 4.90 -16.85 24.79
N PRO A 260 5.79 -17.56 25.51
CA PRO A 260 5.83 -17.49 26.98
C PRO A 260 6.30 -16.11 27.47
N GLU A 261 7.01 -15.35 26.63
CA GLU A 261 7.43 -14.00 26.95
C GLU A 261 6.27 -13.00 26.91
N ALA A 262 5.33 -13.16 25.98
CA ALA A 262 4.16 -12.29 25.91
C ALA A 262 3.27 -12.43 27.15
N VAL A 263 3.13 -13.65 27.68
CA VAL A 263 2.41 -13.91 28.95
C VAL A 263 3.14 -13.24 30.13
N ARG A 264 4.47 -13.31 30.18
CA ARG A 264 5.27 -12.59 31.20
C ARG A 264 5.06 -11.08 31.15
N VAL A 265 5.03 -10.49 29.95
CA VAL A 265 4.74 -9.06 29.74
C VAL A 265 3.36 -8.69 30.28
N LEU A 266 2.33 -9.50 30.00
CA LEU A 266 0.97 -9.29 30.52
C LEU A 266 0.94 -9.34 32.06
N HIS A 267 1.53 -10.36 32.67
CA HIS A 267 1.59 -10.46 34.13
C HIS A 267 2.36 -9.30 34.77
N GLN A 268 3.46 -8.86 34.15
CA GLN A 268 4.25 -7.73 34.65
C GLN A 268 3.44 -6.43 34.60
N ALA A 269 2.75 -6.16 33.50
CA ALA A 269 2.01 -4.91 33.32
C ALA A 269 0.72 -4.83 34.14
N PHE A 270 0.05 -5.96 34.38
CA PHE A 270 -1.23 -6.00 35.10
C PHE A 270 -1.11 -6.51 36.55
N ARG A 271 0.11 -6.65 37.09
CA ARG A 271 0.37 -7.10 38.47
C ARG A 271 -0.47 -6.39 39.53
N HIS A 272 -0.70 -5.08 39.34
CA HIS A 272 -1.45 -4.23 40.27
C HIS A 272 -2.85 -3.83 39.76
N ALA A 273 -3.26 -4.30 38.57
CA ALA A 273 -4.48 -3.85 37.90
C ALA A 273 -5.74 -4.67 38.25
N GLY A 274 -5.58 -5.77 39.00
CA GLY A 274 -6.68 -6.62 39.45
C GLY A 274 -7.28 -7.53 38.38
N GLY A 275 -6.54 -7.82 37.30
CA GLY A 275 -6.94 -8.76 36.25
C GLY A 275 -6.19 -8.52 34.93
N ILE A 276 -5.97 -9.60 34.16
CA ILE A 276 -5.40 -9.55 32.81
C ILE A 276 -6.54 -9.26 31.81
N PRO A 277 -6.31 -8.45 30.76
CA PRO A 277 -7.29 -8.22 29.70
C PRO A 277 -7.73 -9.53 29.02
N GLN A 278 -8.92 -9.53 28.45
CA GLN A 278 -9.40 -10.66 27.65
C GLN A 278 -8.55 -10.79 26.38
N LEU A 279 -8.32 -12.02 25.95
CA LEU A 279 -7.59 -12.31 24.72
C LEU A 279 -8.54 -12.90 23.67
N GLY A 280 -8.40 -12.44 22.43
CA GLY A 280 -9.16 -12.93 21.29
C GLY A 280 -8.27 -13.32 20.12
N ILE A 281 -8.72 -14.28 19.31
CA ILE A 281 -8.02 -14.73 18.11
C ILE A 281 -8.92 -14.71 16.87
N PHE A 282 -8.42 -14.14 15.77
CA PHE A 282 -9.04 -14.26 14.45
C PHE A 282 -8.47 -15.44 13.66
N PRO A 283 -9.32 -16.28 13.03
CA PRO A 283 -8.89 -17.40 12.21
C PRO A 283 -8.50 -16.95 10.78
N ILE A 284 -7.58 -15.98 10.67
CA ILE A 284 -7.08 -15.47 9.39
C ILE A 284 -5.56 -15.57 9.30
N SER A 285 -5.05 -15.70 8.08
CA SER A 285 -3.62 -15.79 7.74
C SER A 285 -2.88 -14.45 7.74
N ALA A 286 -3.58 -13.33 7.53
CA ALA A 286 -2.97 -12.00 7.67
C ALA A 286 -2.57 -11.77 9.13
N PRO A 287 -1.32 -11.39 9.42
CA PRO A 287 -0.90 -11.07 10.78
C PRO A 287 -1.52 -9.72 11.20
N LEU A 288 -2.20 -9.71 12.35
CA LEU A 288 -2.84 -8.52 12.90
C LEU A 288 -2.86 -8.59 14.43
N ILE A 289 -2.80 -7.42 15.04
CA ILE A 289 -3.01 -7.24 16.48
C ILE A 289 -3.64 -5.88 16.72
N PHE A 290 -4.53 -5.78 17.71
CA PHE A 290 -4.99 -4.51 18.27
C PHE A 290 -5.68 -4.71 19.63
N SER A 291 -5.88 -3.61 20.36
CA SER A 291 -6.64 -3.54 21.60
C SER A 291 -7.92 -2.70 21.46
N CYS A 292 -9.02 -3.15 22.07
CA CYS A 292 -10.27 -2.40 22.12
C CYS A 292 -11.03 -2.59 23.45
N GLY A 293 -11.93 -1.66 23.75
CA GLY A 293 -12.76 -1.68 24.96
C GLY A 293 -12.98 -0.29 25.57
N LEU A 294 -13.59 -0.25 26.75
CA LEU A 294 -13.92 1.00 27.46
C LEU A 294 -13.15 1.15 28.79
N LEU A 295 -12.80 0.04 29.44
CA LEU A 295 -12.16 0.00 30.75
C LEU A 295 -10.97 -0.96 30.68
N PRO A 296 -9.83 -0.69 31.33
CA PRO A 296 -8.67 -1.58 31.31
C PRO A 296 -8.99 -3.02 31.74
N LYS A 297 -9.86 -3.19 32.75
CA LYS A 297 -10.31 -4.51 33.24
C LYS A 297 -11.18 -5.28 32.22
N GLN A 298 -11.78 -4.57 31.28
CA GLN A 298 -12.63 -5.13 30.22
C GLN A 298 -11.97 -5.00 28.85
N ALA A 299 -10.70 -4.63 28.79
CA ALA A 299 -9.99 -4.49 27.54
C ALA A 299 -9.84 -5.87 26.88
N LEU A 300 -9.98 -5.88 25.57
CA LEU A 300 -9.84 -7.05 24.72
C LEU A 300 -8.63 -6.82 23.82
N ILE A 301 -7.60 -7.64 23.96
CA ILE A 301 -6.47 -7.70 23.03
C ILE A 301 -6.77 -8.80 22.03
N VAL A 302 -6.79 -8.45 20.75
CA VAL A 302 -7.07 -9.38 19.66
C VAL A 302 -5.83 -9.60 18.83
N VAL A 303 -5.50 -10.86 18.56
CA VAL A 303 -4.43 -11.29 17.66
C VAL A 303 -5.01 -12.12 16.51
N SER A 304 -4.28 -12.30 15.41
CA SER A 304 -4.66 -13.31 14.40
C SER A 304 -3.83 -14.58 14.49
N ARG A 305 -4.37 -15.67 13.95
CA ARG A 305 -3.63 -16.92 13.76
C ARG A 305 -2.37 -16.72 12.90
N GLY A 306 -2.46 -15.92 11.85
CA GLY A 306 -1.31 -15.55 11.02
C GLY A 306 -0.19 -14.88 11.80
N LEU A 307 -0.52 -14.03 12.78
CA LEU A 307 0.48 -13.38 13.64
C LEU A 307 1.22 -14.42 14.49
N LEU A 308 0.49 -15.30 15.18
CA LEU A 308 1.10 -16.33 16.04
C LEU A 308 1.93 -17.36 15.25
N GLN A 309 1.62 -17.56 13.96
CA GLN A 309 2.34 -18.49 13.09
C GLN A 309 3.58 -17.89 12.42
N GLN A 310 3.61 -16.57 12.18
CA GLN A 310 4.66 -15.90 11.40
C GLN A 310 5.71 -15.21 12.27
N LEU A 311 5.37 -14.82 13.49
CA LEU A 311 6.25 -14.07 14.39
C LEU A 311 6.87 -14.97 15.46
N THR A 312 8.09 -14.63 15.88
CA THR A 312 8.78 -15.34 16.97
C THR A 312 8.24 -14.92 18.34
N ALA A 313 8.53 -15.71 19.37
CA ALA A 313 8.04 -15.44 20.72
C ALA A 313 8.39 -14.02 21.21
N GLN A 314 9.60 -13.53 20.92
CA GLN A 314 10.05 -12.18 21.29
C GLN A 314 9.28 -11.10 20.53
N GLU A 315 9.06 -11.30 19.23
CA GLU A 315 8.32 -10.37 18.37
C GLU A 315 6.87 -10.23 18.83
N ILE A 316 6.20 -11.35 19.13
CA ILE A 316 4.85 -11.36 19.71
C ILE A 316 4.82 -10.60 21.04
N ALA A 317 5.81 -10.81 21.91
CA ALA A 317 5.90 -10.12 23.20
C ALA A 317 6.02 -8.60 23.04
N THR A 318 6.80 -8.12 22.08
CA THR A 318 6.91 -6.67 21.80
C THR A 318 5.61 -6.06 21.28
N LEU A 319 4.87 -6.78 20.42
CA LEU A 319 3.58 -6.30 19.92
C LEU A 319 2.52 -6.30 21.03
N ILE A 320 2.47 -7.33 21.87
CA ILE A 320 1.59 -7.34 23.05
C ILE A 320 1.97 -6.19 24.00
N ALA A 321 3.25 -5.94 24.24
CA ALA A 321 3.70 -4.82 25.06
C ALA A 321 3.23 -3.46 24.50
N ALA A 322 3.22 -3.29 23.17
CA ALA A 322 2.68 -2.08 22.53
C ALA A 322 1.17 -1.92 22.77
N GLU A 323 0.40 -3.00 22.63
CA GLU A 323 -1.04 -2.98 22.94
C GLU A 323 -1.34 -2.72 24.42
N VAL A 324 -0.51 -3.25 25.32
CA VAL A 324 -0.58 -2.91 26.73
C VAL A 324 -0.31 -1.43 26.96
N GLY A 325 0.62 -0.83 26.21
CA GLY A 325 0.89 0.61 26.27
C GLY A 325 -0.32 1.46 25.93
N HIS A 326 -1.16 1.03 24.98
CA HIS A 326 -2.43 1.66 24.66
C HIS A 326 -3.44 1.57 25.80
N ILE A 327 -3.55 0.40 26.43
CA ILE A 327 -4.43 0.20 27.60
C ILE A 327 -4.02 1.09 28.78
N GLN A 328 -2.72 1.16 29.07
CA GLN A 328 -2.17 1.99 30.15
C GLN A 328 -2.28 3.49 29.88
N SER A 329 -2.34 3.89 28.60
CA SER A 329 -2.50 5.28 28.17
C SER A 329 -3.97 5.69 28.00
N PHE A 330 -4.92 4.76 28.11
CA PHE A 330 -6.35 4.97 27.91
C PHE A 330 -6.76 5.49 26.51
N ASP A 331 -5.83 5.52 25.56
CA ASP A 331 -6.09 5.98 24.18
C ASP A 331 -7.00 5.03 23.38
N PHE A 332 -7.03 3.75 23.77
CA PHE A 332 -7.83 2.72 23.14
C PHE A 332 -9.33 2.96 23.27
N ILE A 333 -9.77 3.72 24.28
CA ILE A 333 -11.19 4.04 24.51
C ILE A 333 -11.73 4.87 23.35
N ALA A 334 -11.08 5.99 23.04
CA ALA A 334 -11.56 6.91 22.02
C ALA A 334 -11.61 6.23 20.64
N LEU A 335 -10.58 5.46 20.28
CA LEU A 335 -10.61 4.71 19.02
C LEU A 335 -11.58 3.53 19.03
N SER A 336 -11.91 2.93 20.18
CA SER A 336 -12.96 1.90 20.25
C SER A 336 -14.34 2.49 19.94
N VAL A 337 -14.63 3.70 20.42
CA VAL A 337 -15.87 4.44 20.14
C VAL A 337 -15.96 4.78 18.64
N VAL A 338 -14.89 5.37 18.08
CA VAL A 338 -14.84 5.68 16.64
C VAL A 338 -14.96 4.42 15.79
N THR A 339 -14.26 3.34 16.17
CA THR A 339 -14.34 2.06 15.46
C THR A 339 -15.77 1.54 15.47
N LEU A 340 -16.44 1.48 16.62
CA LEU A 340 -17.84 1.06 16.68
C LEU A 340 -18.75 1.93 15.80
N ALA A 341 -18.57 3.25 15.83
CA ALA A 341 -19.32 4.20 15.00
C ALA A 341 -19.11 3.96 13.50
N THR A 342 -17.88 3.64 13.08
CA THR A 342 -17.52 3.37 11.67
C THR A 342 -17.89 1.96 11.20
N GLN A 343 -17.97 0.97 12.10
CA GLN A 343 -18.33 -0.41 11.75
C GLN A 343 -19.75 -0.50 11.22
N LEU A 344 -20.71 0.21 11.81
CA LEU A 344 -22.11 0.20 11.37
C LEU A 344 -22.27 0.60 9.89
N PRO A 345 -21.80 1.78 9.42
CA PRO A 345 -21.90 2.15 8.02
C PRO A 345 -21.04 1.25 7.12
N TYR A 346 -19.88 0.76 7.57
CA TYR A 346 -19.05 -0.16 6.78
C TYR A 346 -19.77 -1.50 6.52
N LEU A 347 -20.43 -2.07 7.53
CA LEU A 347 -21.19 -3.31 7.39
C LEU A 347 -22.45 -3.10 6.53
N ALA A 348 -23.15 -1.99 6.72
CA ALA A 348 -24.29 -1.63 5.88
C ALA A 348 -23.89 -1.52 4.41
N TYR A 349 -22.80 -0.80 4.14
CA TYR A 349 -22.16 -0.73 2.83
C TYR A 349 -21.91 -2.13 2.24
N ALA A 350 -21.22 -3.00 2.99
CA ALA A 350 -20.84 -4.32 2.51
C ALA A 350 -22.06 -5.21 2.18
N ARG A 351 -23.16 -5.09 2.94
CA ARG A 351 -24.40 -5.85 2.72
C ARG A 351 -25.25 -5.30 1.59
N LEU A 352 -25.34 -3.99 1.46
CA LEU A 352 -26.06 -3.33 0.36
C LEU A 352 -25.36 -3.57 -0.97
N ALA A 353 -24.03 -3.60 -0.96
CA ALA A 353 -23.24 -4.00 -2.11
C ALA A 353 -23.56 -5.45 -2.53
N ASP A 354 -23.49 -6.42 -1.59
CA ASP A 354 -23.83 -7.82 -1.88
C ASP A 354 -25.26 -7.97 -2.42
N TRP A 355 -26.20 -7.20 -1.88
CA TRP A 355 -27.58 -7.19 -2.36
C TRP A 355 -27.66 -6.66 -3.79
N GLY A 356 -27.01 -5.53 -4.11
CA GLY A 356 -26.95 -4.99 -5.47
C GLY A 356 -26.32 -5.96 -6.48
N ASP A 357 -25.29 -6.69 -6.08
CA ASP A 357 -24.65 -7.72 -6.91
C ASP A 357 -25.54 -8.95 -7.10
N SER A 358 -26.27 -9.38 -6.06
CA SER A 358 -27.24 -10.47 -6.17
C SER A 358 -28.36 -10.14 -7.16
N LEU A 359 -28.82 -8.88 -7.19
CA LEU A 359 -29.82 -8.40 -8.14
C LEU A 359 -29.28 -8.34 -9.57
N ARG A 360 -27.97 -8.12 -9.77
CA ARG A 360 -27.33 -8.20 -11.10
C ARG A 360 -27.34 -9.64 -11.63
N ALA A 361 -27.08 -10.62 -10.77
CA ALA A 361 -26.99 -12.03 -11.14
C ALA A 361 -28.36 -12.73 -11.27
N ALA A 362 -29.38 -12.28 -10.54
CA ALA A 362 -30.70 -12.90 -10.54
C ALA A 362 -31.43 -12.77 -11.88
N ARG A 363 -31.99 -13.88 -12.39
CA ARG A 363 -32.94 -13.88 -13.51
C ARG A 363 -34.32 -13.46 -13.00
N SER A 364 -34.77 -12.26 -13.38
CA SER A 364 -36.07 -11.71 -12.94
C SER A 364 -37.10 -11.76 -14.07
N LYS A 365 -38.35 -12.08 -13.71
CA LYS A 365 -39.51 -11.95 -14.60
C LYS A 365 -39.84 -10.48 -14.91
N ASN A 366 -39.52 -9.57 -13.99
CA ASN A 366 -39.72 -8.13 -14.13
C ASN A 366 -38.34 -7.42 -14.18
N PRO A 367 -37.83 -7.08 -15.39
CA PRO A 367 -36.51 -6.50 -15.54
C PRO A 367 -36.41 -5.07 -14.99
N GLU A 368 -37.48 -4.28 -15.05
CA GLU A 368 -37.52 -2.88 -14.60
C GLU A 368 -37.39 -2.76 -13.08
N MET A 369 -38.25 -3.47 -12.32
CA MET A 369 -38.19 -3.48 -10.85
C MET A 369 -36.84 -3.98 -10.32
N ARG A 370 -36.19 -4.91 -11.03
CA ARG A 370 -34.83 -5.37 -10.72
C ARG A 370 -33.79 -4.27 -10.95
N TRP A 371 -33.91 -3.50 -12.02
CA TRP A 371 -33.02 -2.38 -12.29
C TRP A 371 -33.17 -1.28 -11.22
N ILE A 372 -34.41 -0.90 -10.88
CA ILE A 372 -34.70 0.11 -9.85
C ILE A 372 -34.13 -0.32 -8.49
N SER A 373 -34.42 -1.55 -8.06
CA SER A 373 -33.89 -2.08 -6.79
C SER A 373 -32.36 -2.13 -6.75
N ARG A 374 -31.71 -2.51 -7.86
CA ARG A 374 -30.25 -2.46 -7.97
C ARG A 374 -29.71 -1.03 -7.87
N ALA A 375 -30.37 -0.07 -8.53
CA ALA A 375 -29.97 1.34 -8.46
C ALA A 375 -30.06 1.88 -7.03
N ILE A 376 -31.13 1.55 -6.30
CA ILE A 376 -31.31 1.91 -4.88
C ILE A 376 -30.20 1.27 -4.03
N ALA A 377 -29.90 -0.01 -4.22
CA ALA A 377 -28.85 -0.71 -3.48
C ALA A 377 -27.47 -0.05 -3.69
N ILE A 378 -27.13 0.30 -4.93
CA ILE A 378 -25.88 1.01 -5.28
C ILE A 378 -25.81 2.39 -4.63
N LEU A 379 -26.90 3.17 -4.72
CA LEU A 379 -26.97 4.51 -4.14
C LEU A 379 -26.76 4.47 -2.63
N LEU A 380 -27.48 3.58 -1.93
CA LEU A 380 -27.40 3.46 -0.48
C LEU A 380 -26.04 2.91 -0.03
N SER A 381 -25.50 1.94 -0.76
CA SER A 381 -24.13 1.42 -0.54
C SER A 381 -23.09 2.53 -0.62
N THR A 382 -23.18 3.38 -1.64
CA THR A 382 -22.29 4.54 -1.83
C THR A 382 -22.39 5.53 -0.67
N LEU A 383 -23.62 5.84 -0.23
CA LEU A 383 -23.85 6.74 0.90
C LEU A 383 -23.27 6.18 2.22
N CYS A 384 -23.44 4.88 2.45
CA CYS A 384 -22.86 4.19 3.61
C CYS A 384 -21.33 4.23 3.58
N TYR A 385 -20.70 3.99 2.42
CA TYR A 385 -19.24 4.10 2.29
C TYR A 385 -18.75 5.54 2.53
N GLY A 386 -19.44 6.55 1.99
CA GLY A 386 -19.13 7.96 2.25
C GLY A 386 -19.25 8.32 3.72
N THR A 387 -20.26 7.79 4.42
CA THR A 387 -20.46 7.96 5.86
C THR A 387 -19.33 7.30 6.65
N TYR A 388 -18.96 6.07 6.31
CA TYR A 388 -17.81 5.37 6.88
C TYR A 388 -16.53 6.20 6.72
N ALA A 389 -16.24 6.64 5.49
CA ALA A 389 -15.06 7.43 5.18
C ALA A 389 -15.04 8.72 6.00
N CYS A 390 -16.17 9.44 6.06
CA CYS A 390 -16.34 10.66 6.85
C CYS A 390 -16.06 10.43 8.34
N LEU A 391 -16.73 9.46 8.98
CA LEU A 391 -16.55 9.20 10.41
C LEU A 391 -15.14 8.72 10.74
N ARG A 392 -14.49 7.94 9.86
CA ARG A 392 -13.10 7.47 10.01
C ARG A 392 -12.13 8.63 10.21
N TRP A 393 -12.37 9.80 9.60
CA TRP A 393 -11.49 10.97 9.74
C TRP A 393 -11.33 11.45 11.19
N SER A 394 -12.33 11.24 12.05
CA SER A 394 -12.25 11.64 13.46
C SER A 394 -11.11 10.97 14.23
N GLY A 395 -10.73 9.74 13.85
CA GLY A 395 -9.72 8.94 14.54
C GLY A 395 -8.31 9.00 13.96
N LEU A 396 -8.11 9.59 12.78
CA LEU A 396 -6.84 9.49 12.05
C LEU A 396 -5.65 10.11 12.82
N LEU A 397 -5.84 11.29 13.41
CA LEU A 397 -4.76 11.95 14.17
C LEU A 397 -4.35 11.13 15.39
N LEU A 398 -5.34 10.68 16.18
CA LEU A 398 -5.09 9.86 17.37
C LEU A 398 -4.44 8.52 17.01
N SER A 399 -4.89 7.87 15.93
CA SER A 399 -4.33 6.63 15.39
C SER A 399 -2.83 6.75 15.07
N ARG A 400 -2.38 7.91 14.55
CA ARG A 400 -0.95 8.16 14.32
C ARG A 400 -0.19 8.46 15.60
N LEU A 401 -0.70 9.38 16.41
CA LEU A 401 0.03 9.87 17.59
C LEU A 401 0.24 8.79 18.64
N ARG A 402 -0.77 7.95 18.91
CA ARG A 402 -0.72 6.91 19.95
C ARG A 402 0.40 5.91 19.75
N VAL A 403 0.74 5.61 18.50
CA VAL A 403 1.72 4.59 18.14
C VAL A 403 3.12 4.95 18.65
N TYR A 404 3.49 6.23 18.65
CA TYR A 404 4.80 6.64 19.18
C TYR A 404 4.92 6.44 20.70
N TYR A 405 3.80 6.56 21.43
CA TYR A 405 3.76 6.29 22.87
C TYR A 405 3.80 4.79 23.16
N SER A 406 3.05 3.98 22.40
CA SER A 406 3.06 2.53 22.58
C SER A 406 4.36 1.89 22.17
N ASP A 407 5.00 2.34 21.08
CA ASP A 407 6.32 1.85 20.66
C ASP A 407 7.36 2.09 21.76
N ARG A 408 7.38 3.30 22.35
CA ARG A 408 8.27 3.62 23.47
C ARG A 408 7.98 2.76 24.69
N TYR A 409 6.71 2.61 25.05
CA TYR A 409 6.29 1.78 26.18
C TYR A 409 6.68 0.30 25.98
N ALA A 410 6.48 -0.23 24.77
CA ALA A 410 6.84 -1.59 24.41
C ALA A 410 8.36 -1.83 24.54
N VAL A 411 9.14 -0.88 24.04
CA VAL A 411 10.60 -0.89 24.13
C VAL A 411 11.03 -0.84 25.59
N ASP A 412 10.51 0.09 26.40
CA ASP A 412 10.80 0.20 27.83
C ASP A 412 10.41 -1.04 28.63
N LEU A 413 9.33 -1.73 28.27
CA LEU A 413 8.84 -2.90 28.98
C LEU A 413 9.61 -4.18 28.60
N THR A 414 10.00 -4.32 27.32
CA THR A 414 10.63 -5.55 26.81
C THR A 414 12.15 -5.47 26.72
N GLY A 415 12.73 -4.26 26.62
CA GLY A 415 14.15 -4.07 26.39
C GLY A 415 14.62 -4.49 24.99
N ASN A 416 13.69 -4.67 24.03
CA ASN A 416 14.01 -5.23 22.72
C ASN A 416 13.44 -4.41 21.54
N PRO A 417 14.08 -3.28 21.18
CA PRO A 417 13.64 -2.45 20.04
C PRO A 417 13.82 -3.14 18.68
N ASN A 418 14.80 -4.04 18.55
CA ASN A 418 15.03 -4.78 17.32
C ASN A 418 13.94 -5.84 17.07
N ALA A 419 13.45 -6.53 18.11
CA ALA A 419 12.31 -7.45 17.95
C ALA A 419 11.04 -6.71 17.51
N LEU A 420 10.79 -5.51 18.02
CA LEU A 420 9.66 -4.70 17.54
C LEU A 420 9.85 -4.28 16.07
N THR A 421 11.08 -3.93 15.68
CA THR A 421 11.44 -3.62 14.28
C THR A 421 11.15 -4.82 13.37
N ARG A 422 11.62 -6.02 13.72
CA ARG A 422 11.35 -7.25 12.96
C ARG A 422 9.87 -7.59 12.92
N ALA A 423 9.16 -7.44 14.04
CA ALA A 423 7.72 -7.65 14.11
C ALA A 423 6.97 -6.77 13.11
N LEU A 424 7.28 -5.47 13.05
CA LEU A 424 6.66 -4.54 12.09
C LEU A 424 6.95 -4.92 10.62
N LEU A 425 8.18 -5.33 10.31
CA LEU A 425 8.53 -5.79 8.96
C LEU A 425 7.78 -7.08 8.59
N LYS A 426 7.64 -8.03 9.51
CA LYS A 426 6.87 -9.26 9.30
C LYS A 426 5.38 -8.99 9.17
N LEU A 427 4.81 -8.05 9.94
CA LEU A 427 3.42 -7.61 9.76
C LEU A 427 3.20 -7.07 8.35
N MET A 428 4.11 -6.21 7.87
CA MET A 428 4.05 -5.64 6.52
C MET A 428 4.08 -6.73 5.44
N LEU A 429 5.04 -7.66 5.54
CA LEU A 429 5.19 -8.80 4.64
C LEU A 429 3.96 -9.70 4.64
N GLY A 430 3.48 -10.09 5.81
CA GLY A 430 2.33 -10.99 5.94
C GLY A 430 1.02 -10.37 5.46
N ILE A 431 0.84 -9.05 5.62
CA ILE A 431 -0.32 -8.33 5.04
C ILE A 431 -0.26 -8.35 3.51
N ALA A 432 0.91 -8.06 2.93
CA ALA A 432 1.09 -8.11 1.47
C ALA A 432 0.90 -9.54 0.92
N GLN A 433 1.45 -10.55 1.60
CA GLN A 433 1.32 -11.95 1.24
C GLN A 433 -0.15 -12.42 1.29
N ASP A 434 -0.89 -12.06 2.34
CA ASP A 434 -2.32 -12.42 2.44
C ASP A 434 -3.13 -11.78 1.31
N LEU A 435 -2.82 -10.54 0.93
CA LEU A 435 -3.49 -9.88 -0.17
C LEU A 435 -3.20 -10.54 -1.53
N GLU A 436 -1.95 -10.91 -1.83
CA GLU A 436 -1.61 -11.64 -3.05
C GLU A 436 -2.30 -13.01 -3.09
N ASN A 437 -2.35 -13.72 -1.95
CA ASN A 437 -3.00 -15.03 -1.83
C ASN A 437 -4.53 -14.93 -1.99
N GLN A 438 -5.17 -13.94 -1.34
CA GLN A 438 -6.62 -13.74 -1.39
C GLN A 438 -7.07 -12.98 -2.64
N LYS A 439 -6.14 -12.36 -3.38
CA LYS A 439 -6.37 -11.50 -4.56
C LYS A 439 -7.22 -10.25 -4.29
N GLN A 440 -7.45 -9.92 -3.02
CA GLN A 440 -8.26 -8.78 -2.55
C GLN A 440 -7.88 -8.45 -1.10
N THR A 441 -8.15 -7.22 -0.66
CA THR A 441 -7.96 -6.88 0.75
C THR A 441 -9.08 -7.47 1.58
N ARG A 442 -8.75 -8.08 2.74
CA ARG A 442 -9.77 -8.58 3.67
C ARG A 442 -10.61 -7.41 4.23
N PRO A 443 -11.95 -7.53 4.26
CA PRO A 443 -12.83 -6.50 4.83
C PRO A 443 -12.52 -6.15 6.28
N LEU A 444 -12.06 -7.14 7.08
CA LEU A 444 -11.66 -6.92 8.46
C LEU A 444 -10.49 -5.93 8.58
N LEU A 445 -9.45 -6.07 7.75
CA LEU A 445 -8.28 -5.17 7.78
C LEU A 445 -8.65 -3.73 7.40
N GLN A 446 -9.58 -3.58 6.45
CA GLN A 446 -10.07 -2.25 6.06
C GLN A 446 -10.92 -1.61 7.16
N SER A 447 -11.78 -2.38 7.81
CA SER A 447 -12.75 -1.83 8.77
C SER A 447 -12.13 -1.46 10.12
N VAL A 448 -11.01 -2.09 10.50
CA VAL A 448 -10.28 -1.82 11.76
C VAL A 448 -8.96 -1.07 11.55
N ASP A 449 -8.75 -0.44 10.38
CA ASP A 449 -7.52 0.28 10.00
C ASP A 449 -7.02 1.28 11.05
N LEU A 450 -7.94 1.94 11.77
CA LEU A 450 -7.63 2.88 12.88
C LEU A 450 -6.97 2.24 14.10
N LEU A 451 -7.10 0.92 14.28
CA LEU A 451 -6.57 0.20 15.43
C LEU A 451 -5.29 -0.56 15.11
N LEU A 452 -4.96 -0.74 13.83
CA LEU A 452 -3.84 -1.56 13.42
C LEU A 452 -2.50 -0.85 13.64
N PRO A 453 -1.43 -1.59 13.99
CA PRO A 453 -0.08 -1.02 14.05
C PRO A 453 0.43 -0.62 12.65
N ILE A 454 0.01 -1.32 11.59
CA ILE A 454 0.36 -1.01 10.20
C ILE A 454 -0.89 -1.14 9.34
N GLY A 455 -1.17 -0.10 8.54
CA GLY A 455 -2.35 -0.06 7.68
C GLY A 455 -2.12 -0.86 6.39
N PRO A 456 -3.14 -1.54 5.85
CA PRO A 456 -2.97 -2.41 4.67
C PRO A 456 -2.49 -1.64 3.44
N GLN A 457 -2.90 -0.39 3.28
CA GLN A 457 -2.48 0.45 2.15
C GLN A 457 -1.00 0.87 2.23
N LEU A 458 -0.47 1.07 3.43
CA LEU A 458 0.94 1.40 3.64
C LEU A 458 1.82 0.16 3.50
N ALA A 459 1.31 -1.01 3.92
CA ALA A 459 2.05 -2.27 3.87
C ALA A 459 2.19 -2.85 2.45
N LEU A 460 1.18 -2.67 1.59
CA LEU A 460 1.06 -3.37 0.31
C LEU A 460 2.31 -3.25 -0.58
N THR A 461 2.66 -2.03 -0.98
CA THR A 461 3.72 -1.81 -1.96
C THR A 461 5.11 -2.21 -1.44
N PRO A 462 5.59 -1.71 -0.28
CA PRO A 462 6.89 -2.13 0.23
C PRO A 462 6.92 -3.62 0.61
N GLY A 463 5.83 -4.17 1.16
CA GLY A 463 5.75 -5.59 1.52
C GLY A 463 5.81 -6.50 0.29
N SER A 464 5.04 -6.21 -0.75
CA SER A 464 5.04 -7.01 -1.99
C SER A 464 6.35 -6.93 -2.77
N MET A 465 7.06 -5.81 -2.71
CA MET A 465 8.39 -5.71 -3.27
C MET A 465 9.40 -6.55 -2.51
N LEU A 466 9.37 -6.51 -1.18
CA LEU A 466 10.29 -7.27 -0.34
C LEU A 466 10.03 -8.79 -0.46
N LEU A 467 8.80 -9.22 -0.72
CA LEU A 467 8.46 -10.62 -1.03
C LEU A 467 9.14 -11.13 -2.32
N ARG A 468 9.35 -10.25 -3.32
CA ARG A 468 9.93 -10.61 -4.62
C ARG A 468 11.43 -10.39 -4.68
N HIS A 469 11.90 -9.35 -4.01
CA HIS A 469 13.30 -8.96 -3.91
C HIS A 469 13.69 -8.91 -2.43
N PRO A 470 14.14 -10.04 -1.85
CA PRO A 470 14.40 -10.17 -0.42
C PRO A 470 15.71 -9.48 0.02
N GLN A 471 16.04 -8.31 -0.50
CA GLN A 471 17.22 -7.55 -0.11
C GLN A 471 16.78 -6.30 0.68
N LEU A 472 17.25 -6.16 1.92
CA LEU A 472 16.94 -5.01 2.78
C LEU A 472 17.30 -3.66 2.15
N GLN A 473 18.27 -3.64 1.23
CA GLN A 473 18.65 -2.44 0.47
C GLN A 473 17.46 -1.83 -0.31
N HIS A 474 16.50 -2.64 -0.77
CA HIS A 474 15.30 -2.13 -1.44
C HIS A 474 14.34 -1.44 -0.47
N LEU A 475 14.24 -1.96 0.76
CA LEU A 475 13.46 -1.33 1.82
C LEU A 475 14.08 0.01 2.20
N GLU A 476 15.41 0.07 2.37
CA GLU A 476 16.13 1.32 2.65
C GLU A 476 15.87 2.37 1.57
N ARG A 477 15.89 2.00 0.27
CA ARG A 477 15.57 2.91 -0.84
C ARG A 477 14.16 3.49 -0.76
N TRP A 478 13.17 2.72 -0.29
CA TRP A 478 11.81 3.23 -0.09
C TRP A 478 11.72 4.20 1.09
N LEU A 479 12.45 3.88 2.16
CA LEU A 479 12.53 4.69 3.38
C LEU A 479 13.21 6.04 3.16
N VAL A 480 14.07 6.17 2.15
CA VAL A 480 14.73 7.44 1.78
C VAL A 480 13.71 8.57 1.62
N TRP A 481 12.57 8.32 0.96
CA TRP A 481 11.52 9.34 0.79
C TRP A 481 10.95 9.80 2.14
N GLU A 482 10.65 8.88 3.05
CA GLU A 482 10.05 9.23 4.35
C GLU A 482 11.01 10.04 5.21
N GLN A 483 12.32 9.76 5.11
CA GLN A 483 13.35 10.43 5.89
C GLN A 483 13.75 11.81 5.35
N HIS A 484 13.74 11.99 4.02
CA HIS A 484 14.25 13.22 3.38
C HIS A 484 13.15 14.19 2.96
N ASN A 485 11.91 13.72 2.77
CA ASN A 485 10.84 14.59 2.30
C ASN A 485 10.30 15.46 3.45
N PRO A 486 10.45 16.80 3.39
CA PRO A 486 9.99 17.67 4.48
C PRO A 486 8.47 17.67 4.65
N TYR A 487 7.71 17.25 3.62
CA TYR A 487 6.25 17.26 3.61
C TYR A 487 5.63 15.91 3.97
N CYS A 488 6.42 14.90 4.36
CA CYS A 488 5.94 13.53 4.57
C CYS A 488 4.77 13.45 5.56
N HIS A 489 4.86 14.15 6.70
CA HIS A 489 3.79 14.21 7.70
C HIS A 489 2.53 14.91 7.20
N LEU A 490 2.68 15.98 6.41
CA LEU A 490 1.55 16.67 5.79
C LEU A 490 0.86 15.73 4.80
N LEU A 491 1.61 14.97 4.00
CA LEU A 491 1.07 14.01 3.02
C LEU A 491 0.46 12.76 3.67
N ALA A 492 0.83 12.44 4.90
CA ALA A 492 0.28 11.34 5.68
C ALA A 492 -1.06 11.66 6.38
N PHE A 493 -1.65 12.84 6.17
CA PHE A 493 -2.86 13.30 6.87
C PHE A 493 -4.04 12.31 6.82
N ASN A 494 -4.20 11.59 5.71
CA ASN A 494 -5.33 10.67 5.46
C ASN A 494 -5.05 9.21 5.89
N ASN A 495 -3.85 8.92 6.41
CA ASN A 495 -3.46 7.58 6.83
C ASN A 495 -3.73 7.36 8.31
N ALA A 496 -4.20 6.17 8.66
CA ALA A 496 -4.51 5.82 10.04
C ALA A 496 -3.23 5.57 10.85
N PRO A 497 -2.39 4.55 10.57
CA PRO A 497 -1.10 4.44 11.25
C PRO A 497 -0.07 5.45 10.70
N PRO A 498 0.97 5.79 11.49
CA PRO A 498 2.01 6.68 11.02
C PRO A 498 2.91 5.99 9.99
N LEU A 499 3.73 6.80 9.32
CA LEU A 499 4.72 6.32 8.36
C LEU A 499 5.68 5.32 9.02
N LEU A 500 6.00 4.25 8.30
CA LEU A 500 6.76 3.15 8.87
C LEU A 500 8.22 3.55 9.13
N GLY A 501 8.82 4.31 8.24
CA GLY A 501 10.21 4.75 8.33
C GLY A 501 10.52 5.63 9.52
N ASP A 502 9.60 6.54 9.87
CA ASP A 502 9.72 7.35 11.08
C ASP A 502 9.75 6.47 12.34
N ARG A 503 8.92 5.42 12.37
CA ARG A 503 8.90 4.46 13.46
C ARG A 503 10.18 3.65 13.52
N LEU A 504 10.60 3.07 12.40
CA LEU A 504 11.81 2.24 12.33
C LEU A 504 13.08 3.05 12.68
N SER A 505 13.17 4.32 12.26
CA SER A 505 14.28 5.20 12.62
C SER A 505 14.33 5.47 14.13
N ARG A 506 13.19 5.70 14.78
CA ARG A 506 13.12 5.85 16.25
C ARG A 506 13.49 4.58 17.00
N LEU A 507 13.04 3.41 16.53
CA LEU A 507 13.45 2.12 17.12
C LEU A 507 14.95 1.89 16.98
N THR A 508 15.53 2.28 15.85
CA THR A 508 16.99 2.28 15.61
C THR A 508 17.71 3.19 16.60
N GLU A 509 17.17 4.37 16.89
CA GLU A 509 17.70 5.29 17.89
C GLU A 509 17.67 4.70 19.30
N TYR A 510 16.57 4.03 19.68
CA TYR A 510 16.49 3.32 20.97
C TYR A 510 17.49 2.17 21.07
N ALA A 511 17.69 1.39 19.99
CA ALA A 511 18.72 0.36 19.94
C ALA A 511 20.12 0.95 20.17
N ARG A 512 20.45 2.05 19.49
CA ARG A 512 21.73 2.78 19.67
C ARG A 512 21.89 3.33 21.09
N HIS A 513 20.82 3.91 21.66
CA HIS A 513 20.83 4.43 23.02
C HIS A 513 21.20 3.34 24.04
N TRP A 514 20.73 2.11 23.83
CA TRP A 514 21.04 0.96 24.68
C TRP A 514 22.24 0.14 24.22
N ARG A 515 23.05 0.67 23.29
CA ARG A 515 24.27 0.03 22.77
C ARG A 515 24.03 -1.35 22.13
N LEU A 516 22.83 -1.57 21.59
CA LEU A 516 22.51 -2.74 20.79
C LEU A 516 22.87 -2.49 19.31
N PRO A 517 23.39 -3.48 18.57
CA PRO A 517 23.53 -3.37 17.14
C PRO A 517 22.14 -3.22 16.51
N PRO A 518 21.84 -2.14 15.76
CA PRO A 518 20.52 -1.93 15.21
C PRO A 518 20.23 -2.92 14.07
N GLN A 519 18.99 -3.39 13.98
CA GLN A 519 18.55 -4.28 12.90
C GLN A 519 18.64 -3.62 11.50
N LEU A 520 18.40 -2.31 11.44
CA LEU A 520 18.43 -1.52 10.20
C LEU A 520 19.41 -0.36 10.36
N SER A 521 20.18 -0.09 9.29
CA SER A 521 21.16 1.00 9.28
C SER A 521 20.54 2.30 8.78
N LEU A 522 19.58 2.85 9.55
CA LEU A 522 18.89 4.09 9.17
C LEU A 522 19.55 5.34 9.78
N PRO A 523 19.68 6.45 9.04
CA PRO A 523 20.13 7.71 9.64
C PRO A 523 19.13 8.19 10.71
N PRO A 524 19.58 8.99 11.69
CA PRO A 524 18.69 9.59 12.67
C PRO A 524 17.65 10.47 11.97
N CYS A 525 16.38 10.31 12.35
CA CYS A 525 15.30 11.14 11.84
C CYS A 525 15.55 12.60 12.26
N SER A 526 15.70 13.49 11.30
CA SER A 526 15.70 14.94 11.53
C SER A 526 14.30 15.46 11.22
N PRO A 527 13.40 15.61 12.20
CA PRO A 527 12.09 16.17 11.93
C PRO A 527 12.27 17.62 11.49
N ALA A 528 11.91 17.92 10.23
CA ALA A 528 11.78 19.31 9.81
C ALA A 528 10.72 19.96 10.70
N SER A 529 11.06 21.07 11.36
CA SER A 529 10.06 21.81 12.13
C SER A 529 8.97 22.28 11.18
N PRO A 530 7.67 22.22 11.54
CA PRO A 530 6.58 22.64 10.65
C PRO A 530 6.70 24.10 10.22
N LEU A 531 7.40 24.93 11.02
CA LEU A 531 7.68 26.34 10.76
C LEU A 531 8.81 26.57 9.76
N SER A 532 9.66 25.57 9.49
CA SER A 532 10.82 25.66 8.60
C SER A 532 10.62 24.92 7.27
N LEU A 533 9.37 24.62 6.90
CA LEU A 533 9.08 23.90 5.65
C LEU A 533 9.36 24.80 4.44
N PRO A 534 10.18 24.36 3.47
CA PRO A 534 10.38 25.12 2.24
C PRO A 534 9.05 25.27 1.49
N ILE A 535 8.75 26.47 1.01
CA ILE A 535 7.54 26.70 0.20
C ILE A 535 7.92 26.50 -1.27
N THR A 536 7.61 25.34 -1.83
CA THR A 536 7.83 25.06 -3.26
C THR A 536 6.55 25.28 -4.07
N ARG A 537 6.70 25.56 -5.37
CA ARG A 537 5.56 25.64 -6.31
C ARG A 537 4.72 24.37 -6.30
N ALA A 538 5.35 23.20 -6.25
CA ALA A 538 4.66 21.91 -6.20
C ALA A 538 3.83 21.74 -4.92
N LEU A 539 4.34 22.19 -3.77
CA LEU A 539 3.57 22.21 -2.53
C LEU A 539 2.37 23.16 -2.63
N LEU A 540 2.57 24.39 -3.12
CA LEU A 540 1.49 25.37 -3.32
C LEU A 540 0.37 24.80 -4.21
N LEU A 541 0.74 24.10 -5.29
CA LEU A 541 -0.23 23.42 -6.17
C LEU A 541 -0.90 22.23 -5.47
N GLN A 542 -0.18 21.48 -4.63
CA GLN A 542 -0.73 20.37 -3.84
C GLN A 542 -1.82 20.86 -2.87
N VAL A 543 -1.57 22.00 -2.19
CA VAL A 543 -2.50 22.60 -1.23
C VAL A 543 -3.41 23.68 -1.85
N ALA A 544 -3.37 23.87 -3.17
CA ALA A 544 -4.09 24.94 -3.86
C ALA A 544 -5.60 24.98 -3.55
N PRO A 545 -6.35 23.85 -3.45
CA PRO A 545 -7.76 23.90 -3.04
C PRO A 545 -7.97 24.46 -1.63
N LEU A 546 -7.05 24.20 -0.69
CA LEU A 546 -7.10 24.73 0.67
C LEU A 546 -6.71 26.21 0.70
N LEU A 547 -5.68 26.60 -0.06
CA LEU A 547 -5.32 28.02 -0.22
C LEU A 547 -6.45 28.80 -0.89
N GLY A 548 -7.13 28.18 -1.86
CA GLY A 548 -8.34 28.70 -2.48
C GLY A 548 -9.45 28.94 -1.46
N LEU A 549 -9.70 28.00 -0.54
CA LEU A 549 -10.65 28.17 0.56
C LEU A 549 -10.32 29.43 1.40
N LEU A 550 -9.07 29.55 1.84
CA LEU A 550 -8.62 30.68 2.66
C LEU A 550 -8.67 32.00 1.88
N GLY A 551 -8.23 32.01 0.63
CA GLY A 551 -8.24 33.18 -0.24
C GLY A 551 -9.67 33.64 -0.57
N GLY A 552 -10.57 32.71 -0.88
CA GLY A 552 -11.99 32.99 -1.07
C GLY A 552 -12.61 33.64 0.17
N TRP A 553 -12.36 33.07 1.36
CA TRP A 553 -12.85 33.63 2.61
C TRP A 553 -12.25 35.02 2.91
N ALA A 554 -10.96 35.23 2.66
CA ALA A 554 -10.31 36.53 2.82
C ALA A 554 -10.89 37.60 1.90
N ILE A 555 -11.15 37.27 0.62
CA ILE A 555 -11.83 38.17 -0.33
C ILE A 555 -13.24 38.48 0.17
N ALA A 556 -13.97 37.48 0.66
CA ALA A 556 -15.31 37.67 1.17
C ALA A 556 -15.34 38.60 2.40
N LEU A 557 -14.41 38.42 3.34
CA LEU A 557 -14.26 39.30 4.51
C LEU A 557 -13.86 40.72 4.13
N LEU A 558 -13.02 40.88 3.10
CA LEU A 558 -12.64 42.20 2.59
C LEU A 558 -13.85 42.92 1.99
N LEU A 559 -14.62 42.25 1.12
CA LEU A 559 -15.84 42.81 0.53
C LEU A 559 -16.87 43.17 1.62
N TRP A 560 -17.05 42.27 2.59
CA TRP A 560 -17.93 42.50 3.73
C TRP A 560 -17.46 43.70 4.58
N GLY A 561 -16.15 43.81 4.83
CA GLY A 561 -15.55 44.94 5.54
C GLY A 561 -15.69 46.29 4.80
N VAL A 562 -15.58 46.29 3.46
CA VAL A 562 -15.85 47.48 2.64
C VAL A 562 -17.30 47.93 2.79
N GLY A 563 -18.26 47.00 2.77
CA GLY A 563 -19.66 47.30 3.05
C GLY A 563 -19.87 47.87 4.46
N ALA A 564 -19.15 47.36 5.46
CA ALA A 564 -19.24 47.85 6.84
C ALA A 564 -18.80 49.32 6.97
N ILE A 565 -17.74 49.69 6.23
CA ILE A 565 -17.20 51.05 6.20
C ILE A 565 -18.15 51.96 5.42
N ALA A 566 -18.68 51.51 4.28
CA ALA A 566 -19.67 52.23 3.49
C ALA A 566 -20.92 52.58 4.33
N MET A 567 -21.42 51.62 5.10
CA MET A 567 -22.56 51.82 6.02
C MET A 567 -22.27 52.88 7.07
N LYS A 568 -21.06 52.92 7.63
CA LYS A 568 -20.66 53.95 8.61
C LYS A 568 -20.51 55.33 7.99
N ILE A 569 -20.13 55.41 6.72
CA ILE A 569 -19.95 56.67 5.99
C ILE A 569 -21.27 57.16 5.36
N GLY A 570 -22.31 56.31 5.33
CA GLY A 570 -23.62 56.63 4.76
C GLY A 570 -23.68 56.42 3.24
N TRP A 571 -22.84 55.53 2.69
CA TRP A 571 -22.73 55.31 1.25
C TRP A 571 -23.69 54.20 0.79
N LEU A 572 -24.96 54.59 0.59
CA LEU A 572 -26.11 53.71 0.35
C LEU A 572 -25.95 52.68 -0.79
N GLU A 573 -25.11 52.96 -1.80
CA GLU A 573 -24.88 52.04 -2.94
C GLU A 573 -24.06 50.79 -2.58
N LEU A 574 -23.29 50.82 -1.48
CA LEU A 574 -22.38 49.76 -1.07
C LEU A 574 -22.81 49.06 0.23
N ASP A 575 -23.90 49.51 0.86
CA ASP A 575 -24.38 48.97 2.14
C ASP A 575 -24.83 47.50 2.05
N TRP A 576 -25.29 47.07 0.87
CA TRP A 576 -25.74 45.70 0.62
C TRP A 576 -24.61 44.67 0.81
N LEU A 577 -23.34 45.04 0.57
CA LEU A 577 -22.17 44.16 0.76
C LEU A 577 -22.02 43.69 2.21
N TRP A 578 -22.43 44.51 3.18
CA TRP A 578 -22.39 44.15 4.60
C TRP A 578 -23.60 43.29 5.01
N GLN A 579 -24.77 43.57 4.42
CA GLN A 579 -26.02 42.90 4.80
C GLN A 579 -26.11 41.48 4.21
N ASP A 580 -25.48 41.25 3.06
CA ASP A 580 -25.55 39.96 2.38
C ASP A 580 -24.52 38.95 2.92
N THR A 581 -24.97 38.09 3.84
CA THR A 581 -24.16 36.95 4.32
C THR A 581 -23.97 35.85 3.27
N ALA A 582 -24.70 35.88 2.15
CA ALA A 582 -24.54 34.93 1.06
C ALA A 582 -23.23 35.14 0.30
N LEU A 583 -22.70 36.36 0.25
CA LEU A 583 -21.33 36.64 -0.23
C LEU A 583 -20.30 35.79 0.52
N LEU A 584 -20.37 35.76 1.85
CA LEU A 584 -19.45 34.96 2.68
C LEU A 584 -19.53 33.47 2.36
N ARG A 585 -20.75 32.96 2.14
CA ARG A 585 -20.99 31.53 1.82
C ARG A 585 -20.60 31.18 0.39
N GLY A 586 -20.84 32.07 -0.56
CA GLY A 586 -20.56 31.85 -1.97
C GLY A 586 -19.06 31.83 -2.26
N PHE A 587 -18.31 32.80 -1.73
CA PHE A 587 -16.85 32.82 -1.87
C PHE A 587 -16.14 31.65 -1.16
N LEU A 588 -16.76 31.09 -0.10
CA LEU A 588 -16.28 29.86 0.53
C LEU A 588 -16.31 28.66 -0.43
N LEU A 589 -17.23 28.64 -1.41
CA LEU A 589 -17.32 27.60 -2.44
C LEU A 589 -16.49 27.92 -3.70
N ILE A 590 -16.45 29.19 -4.11
CA ILE A 590 -15.70 29.65 -5.29
C ILE A 590 -14.19 29.51 -5.08
N GLY A 591 -13.69 29.85 -3.88
CA GLY A 591 -12.26 29.79 -3.57
C GLY A 591 -11.61 28.42 -3.85
N PRO A 592 -12.12 27.32 -3.26
CA PRO A 592 -11.63 25.96 -3.53
C PRO A 592 -11.75 25.55 -5.00
N SER A 593 -12.76 26.05 -5.72
CA SER A 593 -12.93 25.79 -7.16
C SER A 593 -11.75 26.33 -7.97
N VAL A 594 -11.38 27.60 -7.76
CA VAL A 594 -10.22 28.22 -8.41
C VAL A 594 -8.94 27.44 -8.06
N GLY A 595 -8.77 27.07 -6.79
CA GLY A 595 -7.64 26.26 -6.36
C GLY A 595 -7.57 24.88 -7.03
N LEU A 596 -8.73 24.25 -7.28
CA LEU A 596 -8.81 22.98 -8.01
C LEU A 596 -8.44 23.16 -9.48
N LEU A 597 -8.97 24.19 -10.16
CA LEU A 597 -8.64 24.51 -11.56
C LEU A 597 -7.14 24.76 -11.76
N LEU A 598 -6.51 25.51 -10.85
CA LEU A 598 -5.06 25.77 -10.89
C LEU A 598 -4.23 24.48 -10.73
N ARG A 599 -4.75 23.49 -10.00
CA ARG A 599 -4.08 22.23 -9.72
C ARG A 599 -4.22 21.20 -10.85
N ILE A 600 -5.33 21.20 -11.60
CA ILE A 600 -5.68 20.12 -12.55
C ILE A 600 -4.58 19.86 -13.59
N ASN A 601 -4.08 20.90 -14.26
CA ASN A 601 -3.08 20.74 -15.32
C ASN A 601 -1.73 20.23 -14.78
N ALA A 602 -1.37 20.64 -13.56
CA ALA A 602 -0.17 20.15 -12.91
C ALA A 602 -0.35 18.70 -12.43
N LEU A 603 -1.56 18.35 -11.98
CA LEU A 603 -1.88 17.00 -11.53
C LEU A 603 -1.94 16.04 -12.73
N PHE A 604 -2.63 16.38 -13.81
CA PHE A 604 -2.84 15.51 -14.97
C PHE A 604 -2.19 16.08 -16.24
N PRO A 605 -0.86 16.09 -16.35
CA PRO A 605 -0.19 16.49 -17.59
C PRO A 605 -0.46 15.48 -18.71
N ASP A 606 -0.60 15.95 -19.94
CA ASP A 606 -0.91 15.11 -21.10
C ASP A 606 0.13 13.99 -21.30
N ILE A 607 -0.35 12.76 -21.44
CA ILE A 607 0.49 11.58 -21.62
C ILE A 607 0.80 11.43 -23.12
N GLN A 608 1.95 11.95 -23.52
CA GLN A 608 2.48 11.78 -24.87
C GLN A 608 3.36 10.52 -24.98
N PRO A 609 3.40 9.83 -26.14
CA PRO A 609 4.23 8.63 -26.35
C PRO A 609 5.71 8.82 -26.01
N GLY A 610 6.26 10.02 -26.20
CA GLY A 610 7.65 10.34 -25.87
C GLY A 610 7.95 10.45 -24.36
N ASN A 611 6.92 10.72 -23.53
CA ASN A 611 7.08 10.88 -22.09
C ASN A 611 6.75 9.60 -21.31
N LEU A 612 6.14 8.61 -21.96
CA LEU A 612 5.79 7.32 -21.38
C LEU A 612 7.03 6.49 -21.11
N ARG A 613 7.28 6.22 -19.82
CA ARG A 613 8.38 5.35 -19.37
C ARG A 613 7.82 4.03 -18.83
N ASN A 614 8.64 2.98 -18.92
CA ASN A 614 8.44 1.71 -18.22
C ASN A 614 9.52 1.56 -17.12
N PRO A 615 9.57 2.45 -16.12
CA PRO A 615 10.59 2.38 -15.08
C PRO A 615 10.31 1.22 -14.13
N SER A 616 11.35 0.75 -13.44
CA SER A 616 11.16 -0.16 -12.32
C SER A 616 10.44 0.55 -11.17
N LEU A 617 9.62 -0.20 -10.44
CA LEU A 617 8.95 0.28 -9.23
C LEU A 617 9.97 0.74 -8.19
N ALA A 618 11.12 0.07 -8.09
CA ALA A 618 12.21 0.50 -7.22
C ALA A 618 12.76 1.89 -7.56
N GLN A 619 12.88 2.23 -8.85
CA GLN A 619 13.32 3.56 -9.29
C GLN A 619 12.26 4.63 -9.01
N LEU A 620 10.98 4.31 -9.18
CA LEU A 620 9.87 5.23 -8.90
C LEU A 620 9.79 5.61 -7.41
N LEU A 621 10.11 4.67 -6.52
CA LEU A 621 10.03 4.88 -5.07
C LEU A 621 11.23 5.59 -4.47
N SER A 622 12.38 5.58 -5.16
CA SER A 622 13.63 6.13 -4.65
C SER A 622 13.76 7.65 -4.80
N VAL A 623 12.76 8.34 -5.37
CA VAL A 623 12.82 9.80 -5.56
C VAL A 623 12.53 10.50 -4.23
N PRO A 624 13.53 11.14 -3.57
CA PRO A 624 13.40 11.62 -2.19
C PRO A 624 12.42 12.78 -2.03
N SER A 625 12.39 13.71 -2.99
CA SER A 625 11.60 14.94 -2.91
C SER A 625 10.23 14.86 -3.60
N ALA A 626 9.79 13.67 -4.03
CA ALA A 626 8.58 13.53 -4.83
C ALA A 626 7.32 13.94 -4.06
N ILE A 627 6.45 14.70 -4.72
CA ILE A 627 5.13 15.13 -4.23
C ILE A 627 4.06 14.61 -5.19
N PRO A 628 2.85 14.24 -4.74
CA PRO A 628 1.82 13.69 -5.63
C PRO A 628 1.48 14.59 -6.83
N VAL A 629 1.51 15.92 -6.73
CA VAL A 629 1.25 16.79 -7.91
C VAL A 629 2.24 16.52 -9.05
N GLU A 630 3.51 16.22 -8.77
CA GLU A 630 4.57 15.99 -9.78
C GLU A 630 4.51 14.59 -10.42
N GLY A 631 3.31 14.03 -10.56
CA GLY A 631 3.13 12.63 -10.94
C GLY A 631 3.82 12.28 -12.26
N GLN A 632 4.46 11.12 -12.29
CA GLN A 632 5.24 10.68 -13.45
C GLN A 632 4.38 9.81 -14.36
N PRO A 633 4.32 10.07 -15.68
CA PRO A 633 3.61 9.22 -16.61
C PRO A 633 4.30 7.85 -16.71
N VAL A 634 3.56 6.79 -16.39
CA VAL A 634 4.08 5.42 -16.36
C VAL A 634 3.18 4.48 -17.17
N ARG A 635 3.82 3.45 -17.73
CA ARG A 635 3.14 2.29 -18.30
C ARG A 635 3.65 1.04 -17.59
N LEU A 636 2.74 0.34 -16.93
CA LEU A 636 3.05 -0.87 -16.19
C LEU A 636 2.19 -2.03 -16.69
N HIS A 637 2.81 -3.21 -16.71
CA HIS A 637 2.14 -4.45 -17.04
C HIS A 637 1.96 -5.30 -15.78
N GLY A 638 0.80 -5.96 -15.66
CA GLY A 638 0.52 -6.80 -14.51
C GLY A 638 -0.89 -7.40 -14.51
N VAL A 639 -1.18 -8.14 -13.45
CA VAL A 639 -2.50 -8.74 -13.21
C VAL A 639 -3.32 -7.81 -12.32
N LEU A 640 -4.58 -7.59 -12.69
CA LEU A 640 -5.49 -6.75 -11.92
C LEU A 640 -6.05 -7.53 -10.70
N LEU A 641 -5.86 -7.01 -9.49
CA LEU A 641 -6.37 -7.57 -8.23
C LEU A 641 -7.38 -6.62 -7.59
N GLY A 642 -8.26 -7.13 -6.72
CA GLY A 642 -9.24 -6.32 -6.02
C GLY A 642 -10.54 -7.02 -5.67
N GLN A 643 -11.37 -6.33 -4.88
CA GLN A 643 -12.71 -6.81 -4.53
C GLN A 643 -13.62 -6.86 -5.76
N ARG A 644 -14.49 -7.88 -5.78
CA ARG A 644 -15.49 -8.09 -6.84
C ARG A 644 -16.79 -7.34 -6.54
N GLY A 645 -17.57 -7.11 -7.60
CA GLY A 645 -18.89 -6.52 -7.51
C GLY A 645 -18.91 -5.03 -7.19
N THR A 646 -20.04 -4.58 -6.67
CA THR A 646 -20.32 -3.20 -6.27
C THR A 646 -19.47 -2.73 -5.07
N ARG A 647 -18.86 -3.65 -4.31
CA ARG A 647 -17.88 -3.33 -3.25
C ARG A 647 -16.58 -2.70 -3.76
N ASN A 648 -16.37 -2.66 -5.08
CA ASN A 648 -15.21 -1.99 -5.66
C ASN A 648 -15.60 -1.01 -6.76
N GLN A 649 -16.83 -0.51 -6.71
CA GLN A 649 -17.39 0.37 -7.73
C GLN A 649 -16.59 1.65 -7.96
N PHE A 650 -15.98 2.19 -6.89
CA PHE A 650 -15.13 3.38 -6.95
C PHE A 650 -13.64 3.05 -6.94
N SER A 651 -13.27 1.82 -7.31
CA SER A 651 -11.87 1.36 -7.30
C SER A 651 -11.19 1.55 -5.94
N GLN A 652 -11.96 1.37 -4.87
CA GLN A 652 -11.49 1.57 -3.48
C GLN A 652 -10.45 0.51 -3.09
N ASP A 653 -10.54 -0.66 -3.72
CA ASP A 653 -9.71 -1.83 -3.51
C ASP A 653 -9.28 -2.41 -4.87
N LEU A 654 -8.56 -1.62 -5.66
CA LEU A 654 -8.04 -2.02 -6.98
C LEU A 654 -6.51 -1.94 -6.98
N PHE A 655 -5.85 -3.01 -7.42
CA PHE A 655 -4.38 -3.10 -7.44
C PHE A 655 -3.88 -3.70 -8.74
N LEU A 656 -2.68 -3.31 -9.13
CA LEU A 656 -1.91 -3.94 -10.19
C LEU A 656 -0.79 -4.76 -9.56
N GLN A 657 -0.82 -6.06 -9.76
CA GLN A 657 0.29 -6.95 -9.42
C GLN A 657 1.24 -7.02 -10.61
N SER A 658 2.34 -6.28 -10.54
CA SER A 658 3.42 -6.32 -11.51
C SER A 658 4.48 -7.37 -11.13
N GLU A 659 5.50 -7.53 -11.96
CA GLU A 659 6.61 -8.45 -11.68
C GLU A 659 7.41 -8.04 -10.44
N GLU A 660 7.54 -6.74 -10.17
CA GLU A 660 8.31 -6.19 -9.05
C GLU A 660 7.50 -6.03 -7.76
N GLY A 661 6.16 -5.97 -7.83
CA GLY A 661 5.33 -5.74 -6.65
C GLY A 661 3.89 -5.33 -6.98
N CYS A 662 3.10 -5.11 -5.94
CA CYS A 662 1.71 -4.68 -6.00
C CYS A 662 1.58 -3.17 -5.77
N ILE A 663 0.81 -2.49 -6.62
CA ILE A 663 0.56 -1.05 -6.55
C ILE A 663 -0.93 -0.77 -6.57
N ARG A 664 -1.40 0.17 -5.76
CA ARG A 664 -2.79 0.64 -5.77
C ARG A 664 -3.11 1.41 -7.04
N LEU A 665 -4.25 1.11 -7.63
CA LEU A 665 -4.80 1.85 -8.77
C LEU A 665 -5.98 2.70 -8.31
N ASN A 666 -5.98 3.96 -8.71
CA ASN A 666 -7.10 4.85 -8.55
C ASN A 666 -7.77 5.01 -9.92
N TYR A 667 -8.98 4.48 -10.08
CA TYR A 667 -9.74 4.56 -11.33
C TYR A 667 -11.13 5.14 -11.06
N ILE A 668 -11.46 6.20 -11.80
CA ILE A 668 -12.79 6.79 -11.84
C ILE A 668 -13.28 6.64 -13.29
N PRO A 669 -14.44 6.03 -13.55
CA PRO A 669 -14.97 5.94 -14.92
C PRO A 669 -15.33 7.33 -15.47
N PRO A 670 -15.38 7.54 -16.80
CA PRO A 670 -15.66 8.85 -17.39
C PRO A 670 -17.03 9.41 -16.99
N LEU A 671 -18.06 8.55 -16.93
CA LEU A 671 -19.40 8.89 -16.42
C LEU A 671 -19.50 8.81 -14.88
N GLY A 672 -18.39 8.61 -14.19
CA GLY A 672 -18.25 8.60 -12.73
C GLY A 672 -19.19 7.63 -12.01
N PRO A 673 -19.71 7.99 -10.82
CA PRO A 673 -20.58 7.12 -10.02
C PRO A 673 -21.79 6.60 -10.79
N ILE A 674 -22.32 7.42 -11.70
CA ILE A 674 -23.51 7.15 -12.51
C ILE A 674 -23.27 6.00 -13.48
N ALA A 675 -22.01 5.80 -13.92
CA ALA A 675 -21.64 4.69 -14.78
C ALA A 675 -22.13 3.34 -14.21
N ALA A 676 -22.01 3.14 -12.90
CA ALA A 676 -22.39 1.88 -12.27
C ALA A 676 -23.90 1.57 -12.28
N LEU A 677 -24.74 2.59 -12.48
CA LEU A 677 -26.19 2.46 -12.63
C LEU A 677 -26.56 2.03 -14.06
N LEU A 678 -25.67 2.23 -15.02
CA LEU A 678 -25.88 1.88 -16.42
C LEU A 678 -25.60 0.37 -16.64
N PRO A 679 -26.47 -0.37 -17.35
CA PRO A 679 -26.35 -1.81 -17.49
C PRO A 679 -25.13 -2.30 -18.28
N GLN A 680 -24.59 -1.48 -19.19
CA GLN A 680 -23.61 -1.89 -20.21
C GLN A 680 -22.23 -1.24 -20.10
N THR A 681 -21.96 -0.45 -19.07
CA THR A 681 -20.64 0.18 -18.92
C THR A 681 -19.62 -0.84 -18.42
N PRO A 682 -18.52 -1.08 -19.15
CA PRO A 682 -17.49 -2.01 -18.68
C PRO A 682 -16.76 -1.42 -17.47
N LEU A 683 -16.69 -2.19 -16.38
CA LEU A 683 -16.04 -1.78 -15.14
C LEU A 683 -14.68 -2.50 -14.99
N PRO A 684 -13.70 -1.89 -14.30
CA PRO A 684 -12.42 -2.57 -14.02
C PRO A 684 -12.61 -3.90 -13.27
N VAL A 685 -13.68 -3.98 -12.48
CA VAL A 685 -14.09 -5.19 -11.75
C VAL A 685 -14.33 -6.38 -12.69
N ASP A 686 -14.75 -6.14 -13.94
CA ASP A 686 -14.95 -7.19 -14.96
C ASP A 686 -13.62 -7.70 -15.54
N LEU A 687 -12.51 -6.98 -15.33
CA LEU A 687 -11.15 -7.34 -15.76
C LEU A 687 -10.27 -7.92 -14.65
N LEU A 688 -10.84 -8.17 -13.45
CA LEU A 688 -10.09 -8.75 -12.34
C LEU A 688 -9.49 -10.11 -12.72
N GLN A 689 -8.26 -10.35 -12.25
CA GLN A 689 -7.46 -11.54 -12.49
C GLN A 689 -7.03 -11.74 -13.96
N ARG A 690 -7.18 -10.71 -14.81
CA ARG A 690 -6.65 -10.69 -16.17
C ARG A 690 -5.38 -9.86 -16.24
N THR A 691 -4.52 -10.19 -17.18
CA THR A 691 -3.31 -9.41 -17.47
C THR A 691 -3.70 -8.16 -18.26
N VAL A 692 -3.30 -7.01 -17.76
CA VAL A 692 -3.63 -5.70 -18.32
C VAL A 692 -2.38 -4.83 -18.42
N THR A 693 -2.39 -3.90 -19.36
CA THR A 693 -1.44 -2.80 -19.41
C THR A 693 -2.12 -1.55 -18.88
N VAL A 694 -1.59 -0.98 -17.80
CA VAL A 694 -2.11 0.23 -17.19
C VAL A 694 -1.21 1.39 -17.57
N THR A 695 -1.81 2.46 -18.09
CA THR A 695 -1.16 3.75 -18.32
C THR A 695 -1.77 4.80 -17.41
N GLY A 696 -0.94 5.63 -16.80
CA GLY A 696 -1.43 6.71 -15.94
C GLY A 696 -0.30 7.46 -15.27
N TRP A 697 -0.64 8.21 -14.22
CA TRP A 697 0.32 9.02 -13.46
C TRP A 697 0.65 8.34 -12.14
N PHE A 698 1.93 7.98 -11.96
CA PHE A 698 2.45 7.46 -10.70
C PHE A 698 2.54 8.58 -9.67
N ARG A 699 2.00 8.33 -8.48
CA ARG A 699 1.95 9.28 -7.37
C ARG A 699 2.72 8.73 -6.17
N ARG A 700 3.74 9.47 -5.76
CA ARG A 700 4.42 9.24 -4.48
C ARG A 700 3.87 10.18 -3.42
N GLY A 701 3.00 9.66 -2.56
CA GLY A 701 2.65 10.26 -1.28
C GLY A 701 3.05 9.32 -0.15
N ALA A 702 2.40 9.46 1.01
CA ALA A 702 2.57 8.51 2.11
C ALA A 702 2.13 7.09 1.71
N THR A 703 1.01 6.97 1.00
CA THR A 703 0.67 5.78 0.19
C THR A 703 1.11 6.01 -1.25
N VAL A 704 1.35 4.92 -1.99
CA VAL A 704 1.74 4.95 -3.40
C VAL A 704 0.57 4.49 -4.25
N TRP A 705 0.24 5.21 -5.30
CA TRP A 705 -0.82 4.82 -6.21
C TRP A 705 -0.59 5.33 -7.63
N ILE A 706 -1.36 4.81 -8.59
CA ILE A 706 -1.41 5.27 -9.97
C ILE A 706 -2.81 5.81 -10.25
N ASP A 707 -2.90 7.07 -10.65
CA ASP A 707 -4.13 7.61 -11.23
C ASP A 707 -4.24 7.11 -12.66
N VAL A 708 -5.22 6.25 -12.91
CA VAL A 708 -5.34 5.50 -14.16
C VAL A 708 -5.93 6.40 -15.26
N GLU A 709 -5.22 6.49 -16.38
CA GLU A 709 -5.71 7.08 -17.62
C GLU A 709 -6.32 6.02 -18.52
N THR A 710 -5.65 4.89 -18.75
CA THR A 710 -6.22 3.77 -19.50
C THR A 710 -5.83 2.41 -18.92
N ILE A 711 -6.77 1.46 -18.98
CA ILE A 711 -6.55 0.04 -18.72
C ILE A 711 -6.79 -0.70 -20.03
N ARG A 712 -5.73 -1.26 -20.60
CA ARG A 712 -5.77 -2.02 -21.85
C ARG A 712 -5.63 -3.51 -21.56
N PRO A 713 -6.73 -4.29 -21.63
CA PRO A 713 -6.63 -5.75 -21.66
C PRO A 713 -6.08 -6.23 -23.01
N GLN A 714 -5.45 -7.41 -23.04
CA GLN A 714 -4.86 -7.97 -24.27
C GLN A 714 -5.92 -8.29 -25.37
N SER A 715 -7.17 -8.55 -24.97
CA SER A 715 -8.22 -9.09 -25.86
C SER A 715 -9.53 -8.28 -25.88
N ALA A 716 -9.58 -7.09 -25.27
CA ALA A 716 -10.80 -6.28 -25.19
C ALA A 716 -10.54 -4.78 -25.34
N LYS A 717 -11.62 -4.00 -25.46
CA LYS A 717 -11.58 -2.54 -25.59
C LYS A 717 -10.92 -1.91 -24.36
N ALA A 718 -10.11 -0.89 -24.59
CA ALA A 718 -9.47 -0.10 -23.53
C ALA A 718 -10.53 0.60 -22.66
N LEU A 719 -10.35 0.57 -21.34
CA LEU A 719 -11.11 1.39 -20.40
C LEU A 719 -10.37 2.70 -20.19
N SER A 720 -11.05 3.83 -20.38
CA SER A 720 -10.49 5.16 -20.08
C SER A 720 -10.90 5.62 -18.68
N GLY A 721 -9.97 6.22 -17.96
CA GLY A 721 -10.21 6.93 -16.71
C GLY A 721 -10.72 8.35 -16.95
N GLY A 722 -11.51 8.86 -16.03
CA GLY A 722 -12.17 10.17 -16.09
C GLY A 722 -11.64 11.19 -15.09
N HIS A 723 -10.46 10.99 -14.49
CA HIS A 723 -9.96 11.86 -13.40
C HIS A 723 -9.95 13.35 -13.75
N PRO A 724 -9.40 13.81 -14.90
CA PRO A 724 -9.38 15.22 -15.23
C PRO A 724 -10.80 15.78 -15.41
N VAL A 725 -11.66 15.02 -16.10
CA VAL A 725 -13.07 15.39 -16.36
C VAL A 725 -13.80 15.59 -15.04
N TRP A 726 -13.67 14.66 -14.09
CA TRP A 726 -14.33 14.79 -12.79
C TRP A 726 -13.77 15.90 -11.93
N ALA A 727 -12.45 16.11 -11.95
CA ALA A 727 -11.85 17.24 -11.25
C ALA A 727 -12.39 18.57 -11.81
N THR A 728 -12.49 18.71 -13.14
CA THR A 728 -13.09 19.89 -13.77
C THR A 728 -14.58 20.04 -13.45
N ALA A 729 -15.35 18.95 -13.50
CA ALA A 729 -16.78 18.97 -13.21
C ALA A 729 -17.07 19.39 -11.76
N ILE A 730 -16.29 18.88 -10.79
CA ILE A 730 -16.40 19.29 -9.39
C ILE A 730 -16.02 20.77 -9.22
N ALA A 731 -14.96 21.24 -9.87
CA ALA A 731 -14.58 22.64 -9.82
C ALA A 731 -15.70 23.55 -10.36
N VAL A 732 -16.23 23.23 -11.55
CA VAL A 732 -17.33 23.97 -12.17
C VAL A 732 -18.58 23.94 -11.29
N LEU A 733 -18.93 22.78 -10.73
CA LEU A 733 -20.08 22.65 -9.83
C LEU A 733 -19.93 23.54 -8.59
N LEU A 734 -18.77 23.53 -7.93
CA LEU A 734 -18.50 24.40 -6.78
C LEU A 734 -18.60 25.88 -7.14
N MET A 735 -18.09 26.27 -8.31
CA MET A 735 -18.18 27.64 -8.81
C MET A 735 -19.63 28.06 -9.09
N LEU A 736 -20.41 27.20 -9.77
CA LEU A 736 -21.82 27.46 -10.07
C LEU A 736 -22.66 27.50 -8.80
N LEU A 737 -22.43 26.60 -7.85
CA LEU A 737 -23.10 26.62 -6.55
C LEU A 737 -22.76 27.90 -5.78
N GLY A 738 -21.48 28.30 -5.75
CA GLY A 738 -21.06 29.55 -5.13
C GLY A 738 -21.71 30.77 -5.78
N ALA A 739 -21.71 30.85 -7.11
CA ALA A 739 -22.37 31.93 -7.84
C ALA A 739 -23.88 31.94 -7.61
N TRP A 740 -24.54 30.77 -7.64
CA TRP A 740 -25.96 30.63 -7.36
C TRP A 740 -26.30 31.05 -5.93
N THR A 741 -25.48 30.71 -4.94
CA THR A 741 -25.70 31.17 -3.56
C THR A 741 -25.63 32.68 -3.43
N ILE A 742 -24.74 33.34 -4.17
CA ILE A 742 -24.66 34.81 -4.19
C ILE A 742 -25.89 35.41 -4.88
N ILE A 743 -26.33 34.84 -6.01
CA ILE A 743 -27.50 35.34 -6.75
C ILE A 743 -28.80 35.16 -5.95
N GLN A 744 -28.94 34.06 -5.21
CA GLN A 744 -30.06 33.82 -4.32
C GLN A 744 -30.01 34.64 -3.02
N GLY A 745 -28.82 35.17 -2.69
CA GLY A 745 -28.64 36.16 -1.63
C GLY A 745 -29.20 37.51 -2.06
N ASN A 746 -30.51 37.58 -2.27
CA ASN A 746 -31.22 38.83 -2.48
C ASN A 746 -32.47 38.85 -1.60
N VAL A 747 -32.44 39.81 -0.67
CA VAL A 747 -33.41 40.23 0.36
C VAL A 747 -33.32 39.50 1.70
#